data_AF-A7A9B7-F1
#
_entry.id   AF-A7A9B7-F1
#
_cell.length_a   1.000
_cell.length_b   1.000
_cell.length_c   1.000
_cell.angle_alpha   90.00
_cell.angle_beta   90.00
_cell.angle_gamma   90.00
#
_symmetry.space_group_name_H-M   'P 1'
#
loop_
_entity.id
_entity.type
_entity.pdbx_description
1 polymer ?
#
loop_
_entity_poly.entity_id
_entity_poly.type
_entity_poly.pdbx_seq_one_letter_code
_entity_poly.pdbx_strand_id
1 'polypeptide(L)'
;MEERRNMSKHKALKGAIAAVASVATLGALAAPALAADTTYSPNGKSVAELAQHGGAQRIAAIGNKKAKNVVLFIGDGMGDSEITVARDYLKGANGHFDGLDAVGQPSALGDVQAGTGQYTTFSVGNGSKDSAVGKDGDGKLVANPNPGKLTPVTDSSASGSAWATGTKTYNNAVDVDIYGNPQLNLFELAKAAGKATGNVTTAEIQDATPAVLESHSSERACYGPQGKTDGTSNNASKQCLINQLKENGGIGSISEQLLDTRADVTIGGGSKYFRQTVQGGEYKGKTVWEQAKEMGFQTVENDPAAMNALQYKDNQPVLALMSDGNMPTKFDPSKATAKDPAKDANPTVCTPNANWLGNQGSSLKDMTKKALDLLNDNPNGQKNGFFLQVEGASIDKQDHAGNACGQIGETDDFDQAIAYAMQNVDLTNTLVIVTADHAHTSQILNAQPAYALSTVLKTADGNNMVVSYGTAQDDSRDADGGYNGGDMEHTGTQLRIAASGPGAQRVIGLTDQTDNFYTIAGALGLATSTESQKALSDNGTVKVSAADGKFTADVDGFNGDAVLSYELKDKNDKTVAASDSSTPLSGVRVKTAQTTPIALDGVTEGSEYKLTVTGRQSGKAVTVDFQAPAANSADKNNGKPGAGNADKNGVIASGKVNNDTKAGPFGAALLGKTGTAVLAAAVAIAMLVAVAMLIKTAKAAKNDR
;
A
#
# COMPACT_ATOMS: atom_id res chain seq x y z
N MET A 1 19.79 -37.10 -68.34
CA MET A 1 18.43 -37.41 -67.89
C MET A 1 18.11 -36.37 -66.82
N GLU A 2 17.62 -35.21 -67.26
CA GLU A 2 16.17 -34.89 -67.33
C GLU A 2 15.63 -34.63 -65.91
N GLU A 3 15.02 -33.50 -65.55
CA GLU A 3 14.40 -32.45 -66.35
C GLU A 3 14.27 -31.20 -65.47
N ARG A 4 14.55 -30.02 -66.04
CA ARG A 4 14.21 -28.72 -65.44
C ARG A 4 12.76 -28.39 -65.79
N ARG A 5 12.15 -27.56 -64.93
CA ARG A 5 11.17 -26.51 -65.25
C ARG A 5 9.69 -26.93 -65.20
N ASN A 6 9.00 -26.52 -64.14
CA ASN A 6 7.78 -25.76 -64.37
C ASN A 6 7.52 -24.68 -63.31
N MET A 7 7.09 -23.54 -63.84
CA MET A 7 6.92 -22.25 -63.20
C MET A 7 5.63 -22.17 -62.39
N SER A 8 5.60 -21.26 -61.41
CA SER A 8 4.79 -20.02 -61.50
C SER A 8 4.13 -19.64 -60.17
N LYS A 9 4.57 -18.48 -59.67
CA LYS A 9 3.74 -17.36 -59.20
C LYS A 9 2.44 -17.75 -58.45
N HIS A 10 2.48 -17.70 -57.13
CA HIS A 10 1.49 -16.99 -56.31
C HIS A 10 1.86 -17.14 -54.82
N LYS A 11 2.44 -16.08 -54.25
CA LYS A 11 2.32 -15.61 -52.85
C LYS A 11 3.48 -14.65 -52.52
N ALA A 12 3.61 -13.59 -53.31
CA ALA A 12 4.46 -12.43 -52.97
C ALA A 12 3.62 -11.13 -52.91
N LEU A 13 2.31 -11.24 -52.77
CA LEU A 13 1.40 -10.10 -52.76
C LEU A 13 0.20 -10.34 -51.83
N LYS A 14 0.46 -10.62 -50.55
CA LYS A 14 -0.50 -10.48 -49.43
C LYS A 14 0.20 -10.14 -48.10
N GLY A 15 1.24 -9.31 -48.17
CA GLY A 15 2.05 -8.92 -47.01
C GLY A 15 2.40 -7.43 -46.95
N ALA A 16 1.64 -6.56 -47.63
CA ALA A 16 1.94 -5.13 -47.71
C ALA A 16 0.70 -4.21 -47.69
N ILE A 17 -0.47 -4.71 -47.28
CA ILE A 17 -1.68 -3.88 -47.05
C ILE A 17 -2.37 -4.39 -45.77
N ALA A 18 -1.73 -4.14 -44.63
CA ALA A 18 -2.34 -4.20 -43.29
C ALA A 18 -1.49 -3.40 -42.28
N ALA A 19 -0.93 -2.26 -42.71
CA ALA A 19 -0.08 -1.41 -41.88
C ALA A 19 -0.50 0.07 -41.89
N VAL A 20 -1.65 0.41 -42.50
CA VAL A 20 -2.17 1.78 -42.54
C VAL A 20 -3.70 1.74 -42.46
N ALA A 21 -4.24 1.29 -41.32
CA ALA A 21 -5.68 1.39 -41.00
C ALA A 21 -5.97 1.08 -39.51
N SER A 22 -5.17 1.65 -38.59
CA SER A 22 -5.47 1.58 -37.14
C SER A 22 -4.76 2.69 -36.36
N VAL A 23 -4.79 3.91 -36.89
CA VAL A 23 -4.36 5.12 -36.17
C VAL A 23 -5.44 6.19 -36.34
N ALA A 24 -6.62 5.99 -35.71
CA ALA A 24 -7.65 7.03 -35.56
C ALA A 24 -8.84 6.68 -34.62
N THR A 25 -8.88 5.54 -33.91
CA THR A 25 -10.06 5.16 -33.09
C THR A 25 -9.72 4.58 -31.71
N LEU A 26 -8.72 5.16 -31.02
CA LEU A 26 -8.41 4.83 -29.62
C LEU A 26 -8.44 6.06 -28.68
N GLY A 27 -9.00 7.17 -29.15
CA GLY A 27 -9.41 8.30 -28.31
C GLY A 27 -10.93 8.36 -28.29
N ALA A 28 -11.53 8.25 -27.09
CA ALA A 28 -12.97 8.10 -26.85
C ALA A 28 -13.54 6.72 -27.17
N LEU A 29 -13.00 5.67 -26.55
CA LEU A 29 -13.92 4.74 -25.89
C LEU A 29 -14.26 5.41 -24.56
N ALA A 30 -15.49 5.94 -24.47
CA ALA A 30 -16.12 6.03 -23.16
C ALA A 30 -15.87 4.67 -22.50
N ALA A 31 -15.27 4.66 -21.31
CA ALA A 31 -15.28 3.46 -20.50
C ALA A 31 -16.74 3.00 -20.50
N PRO A 32 -17.06 1.83 -21.10
CA PRO A 32 -18.32 1.23 -20.74
C PRO A 32 -18.21 1.13 -19.22
N ALA A 33 -19.20 1.64 -18.50
CA ALA A 33 -19.46 1.08 -17.19
C ALA A 33 -19.55 -0.41 -17.46
N LEU A 34 -18.46 -1.15 -17.19
CA LEU A 34 -18.43 -2.58 -17.34
C LEU A 34 -19.39 -3.04 -16.27
N ALA A 35 -20.66 -3.20 -16.66
CA ALA A 35 -21.53 -4.16 -16.04
C ALA A 35 -20.65 -5.40 -15.88
N ALA A 36 -20.45 -5.83 -14.63
CA ALA A 36 -19.68 -7.02 -14.32
C ALA A 36 -20.10 -8.09 -15.33
N ASP A 37 -19.18 -8.49 -16.21
CA ASP A 37 -19.46 -9.58 -17.13
C ASP A 37 -19.65 -10.81 -16.24
N THR A 38 -20.90 -11.15 -15.97
CA THR A 38 -21.29 -12.28 -15.13
C THR A 38 -21.10 -13.59 -15.87
N THR A 39 -20.58 -13.58 -17.12
CA THR A 39 -20.22 -14.82 -17.79
C THR A 39 -18.89 -15.33 -17.27
N TYR A 40 -18.94 -16.52 -16.68
CA TYR A 40 -17.76 -17.28 -16.27
C TYR A 40 -16.81 -17.45 -17.46
N SER A 41 -15.65 -16.78 -17.44
CA SER A 41 -14.60 -16.97 -18.43
C SER A 41 -13.85 -18.27 -18.12
N PRO A 42 -13.95 -19.32 -18.95
CA PRO A 42 -13.25 -20.59 -18.70
C PRO A 42 -11.72 -20.45 -18.72
N ASN A 43 -11.20 -19.36 -19.27
CA ASN A 43 -9.76 -19.07 -19.35
C ASN A 43 -9.29 -18.05 -18.28
N GLY A 44 -10.16 -17.64 -17.35
CA GLY A 44 -9.87 -16.56 -16.40
C GLY A 44 -9.81 -15.18 -17.05
N LYS A 45 -9.33 -14.19 -16.28
CA LYS A 45 -9.09 -12.80 -16.73
C LYS A 45 -7.61 -12.63 -17.10
N SER A 46 -7.33 -11.81 -18.11
CA SER A 46 -5.95 -11.45 -18.49
C SER A 46 -5.29 -10.53 -17.46
N VAL A 47 -3.96 -10.41 -17.52
CA VAL A 47 -3.18 -9.45 -16.71
C VAL A 47 -3.73 -8.02 -16.86
N ALA A 48 -4.05 -7.59 -18.08
CA ALA A 48 -4.55 -6.25 -18.35
C ALA A 48 -5.93 -5.99 -17.73
N GLU A 49 -6.79 -7.01 -17.67
CA GLU A 49 -8.10 -6.93 -17.01
C GLU A 49 -7.96 -6.92 -15.49
N LEU A 50 -7.08 -7.76 -14.94
CA LEU A 50 -6.87 -7.87 -13.49
C LEU A 50 -6.16 -6.66 -12.89
N ALA A 51 -5.33 -5.97 -13.68
CA ALA A 51 -4.63 -4.76 -13.27
C ALA A 51 -5.54 -3.52 -13.18
N GLN A 52 -6.78 -3.59 -13.71
CA GLN A 52 -7.74 -2.50 -13.53
C GLN A 52 -8.27 -2.47 -12.10
N HIS A 53 -8.58 -1.28 -11.60
CA HIS A 53 -9.30 -1.13 -10.34
C HIS A 53 -10.63 -1.89 -10.39
N GLY A 54 -10.82 -2.82 -9.45
CA GLY A 54 -11.99 -3.71 -9.43
C GLY A 54 -11.97 -4.84 -10.47
N GLY A 55 -10.91 -4.94 -11.27
CA GLY A 55 -10.73 -5.96 -12.29
C GLY A 55 -10.70 -7.38 -11.74
N ALA A 56 -10.28 -7.57 -10.48
CA ALA A 56 -10.21 -8.87 -9.82
C ALA A 56 -11.46 -9.21 -8.96
N GLN A 57 -12.42 -8.30 -8.81
CA GLN A 57 -13.64 -8.56 -8.02
C GLN A 57 -14.37 -9.82 -8.52
N ARG A 58 -14.85 -10.61 -7.56
CA ARG A 58 -15.69 -11.79 -7.83
C ARG A 58 -17.16 -11.55 -7.48
N ILE A 59 -17.46 -10.63 -6.56
CA ILE A 59 -18.81 -10.46 -6.02
C ILE A 59 -19.34 -9.03 -6.19
N ALA A 60 -18.96 -8.34 -7.27
CA ALA A 60 -19.35 -6.95 -7.53
C ALA A 60 -20.88 -6.70 -7.52
N ALA A 61 -21.70 -7.72 -7.83
CA ALA A 61 -23.16 -7.61 -7.83
C ALA A 61 -23.79 -7.75 -6.43
N ILE A 62 -23.04 -8.20 -5.42
CA ILE A 62 -23.56 -8.36 -4.05
C ILE A 62 -23.48 -7.01 -3.33
N GLY A 63 -24.66 -6.46 -2.99
CA GLY A 63 -24.77 -5.21 -2.24
C GLY A 63 -24.16 -5.29 -0.83
N ASN A 64 -23.89 -4.13 -0.24
CA ASN A 64 -23.28 -4.02 1.07
C ASN A 64 -24.15 -3.21 2.03
N LYS A 65 -24.34 -3.72 3.26
CA LYS A 65 -24.99 -2.94 4.31
C LYS A 65 -24.00 -1.92 4.86
N LYS A 66 -24.52 -0.77 5.30
CA LYS A 66 -23.68 0.29 5.86
C LYS A 66 -23.30 -0.04 7.30
N ALA A 67 -22.05 0.26 7.64
CA ALA A 67 -21.51 0.26 8.98
C ALA A 67 -21.00 1.67 9.29
N LYS A 68 -21.09 2.06 10.57
CA LYS A 68 -20.44 3.27 11.07
C LYS A 68 -18.93 3.06 11.10
N ASN A 69 -18.51 1.92 11.66
CA ASN A 69 -17.11 1.58 11.88
C ASN A 69 -16.73 0.28 11.17
N VAL A 70 -15.45 0.16 10.83
CA VAL A 70 -14.87 -1.12 10.39
C VAL A 70 -13.58 -1.37 11.18
N VAL A 71 -13.42 -2.61 11.67
CA VAL A 71 -12.15 -3.11 12.23
C VAL A 71 -11.68 -4.29 11.38
N LEU A 72 -10.52 -4.15 10.76
CA LEU A 72 -9.87 -5.19 9.98
C LEU A 72 -8.70 -5.77 10.79
N PHE A 73 -8.75 -7.07 11.05
CA PHE A 73 -7.68 -7.83 11.66
C PHE A 73 -6.96 -8.65 10.59
N ILE A 74 -5.64 -8.47 10.49
CA ILE A 74 -4.75 -9.23 9.60
C ILE A 74 -3.77 -10.05 10.44
N GLY A 75 -3.84 -11.37 10.34
CA GLY A 75 -2.74 -12.23 10.76
C GLY A 75 -1.82 -12.44 9.57
N ASP A 76 -0.67 -11.77 9.53
CA ASP A 76 0.27 -11.90 8.40
C ASP A 76 0.70 -13.37 8.26
N GLY A 77 0.56 -13.95 7.07
CA GLY A 77 0.84 -15.37 6.80
C GLY A 77 -0.11 -16.38 7.47
N MET A 78 -1.16 -15.95 8.18
CA MET A 78 -2.02 -16.79 9.02
C MET A 78 -3.09 -17.58 8.23
N GLY A 79 -2.66 -18.55 7.42
CA GLY A 79 -3.55 -19.49 6.74
C GLY A 79 -4.29 -20.43 7.70
N ASP A 80 -5.15 -21.29 7.15
CA ASP A 80 -5.94 -22.26 7.94
C ASP A 80 -5.05 -23.26 8.71
N SER A 81 -3.86 -23.57 8.20
CA SER A 81 -2.88 -24.43 8.87
C SER A 81 -2.34 -23.76 10.12
N GLU A 82 -1.90 -22.51 10.00
CA GLU A 82 -1.35 -21.68 11.09
C GLU A 82 -2.37 -21.53 12.23
N ILE A 83 -3.63 -21.27 11.89
CA ILE A 83 -4.74 -21.21 12.87
C ILE A 83 -4.89 -22.55 13.59
N THR A 84 -4.83 -23.67 12.85
CA THR A 84 -5.01 -25.01 13.43
C THR A 84 -3.82 -25.43 14.29
N VAL A 85 -2.59 -25.12 13.87
CA VAL A 85 -1.37 -25.33 14.67
C VAL A 85 -1.49 -24.62 16.01
N ALA A 86 -1.90 -23.35 16.01
CA ALA A 86 -2.08 -22.59 17.25
C ALA A 86 -3.23 -23.14 18.10
N ARG A 87 -4.38 -23.48 17.50
CA ARG A 87 -5.53 -24.03 18.23
C ARG A 87 -5.19 -25.35 18.91
N ASP A 88 -4.64 -26.31 18.15
CA ASP A 88 -4.31 -27.64 18.64
C ASP A 88 -3.30 -27.55 19.78
N TYR A 89 -2.30 -26.68 19.66
CA TYR A 89 -1.32 -26.45 20.71
C TYR A 89 -1.93 -25.83 21.98
N LEU A 90 -2.65 -24.71 21.85
CA LEU A 90 -3.08 -23.87 22.98
C LEU A 90 -4.38 -24.34 23.62
N LYS A 91 -5.33 -24.82 22.81
CA LYS A 91 -6.71 -25.11 23.20
C LYS A 91 -7.06 -26.59 23.08
N GLY A 92 -6.22 -27.38 22.43
CA GLY A 92 -6.50 -28.77 22.07
C GLY A 92 -7.27 -28.87 20.76
N ALA A 93 -7.26 -30.05 20.14
CA ALA A 93 -7.82 -30.25 18.79
C ALA A 93 -9.35 -30.05 18.73
N ASN A 94 -10.04 -30.20 19.86
CA ASN A 94 -11.47 -29.91 20.02
C ASN A 94 -11.73 -28.63 20.85
N GLY A 95 -10.68 -27.80 21.02
CA GLY A 95 -10.77 -26.51 21.67
C GLY A 95 -11.30 -25.42 20.74
N HIS A 96 -11.33 -24.19 21.25
CA HIS A 96 -11.84 -23.03 20.54
C HIS A 96 -11.05 -21.77 20.91
N PHE A 97 -10.88 -20.87 19.94
CA PHE A 97 -10.33 -19.54 20.14
C PHE A 97 -11.43 -18.52 20.47
N ASP A 98 -11.22 -17.68 21.47
CA ASP A 98 -12.26 -16.75 21.95
C ASP A 98 -12.51 -15.59 20.97
N GLY A 99 -11.54 -15.25 20.14
CA GLY A 99 -11.63 -14.22 19.11
C GLY A 99 -11.73 -14.81 17.71
N LEU A 100 -10.68 -15.53 17.27
CA LEU A 100 -10.54 -16.06 15.91
C LEU A 100 -11.75 -16.90 15.50
N ASP A 101 -12.24 -17.77 16.39
CA ASP A 101 -13.35 -18.66 16.07
C ASP A 101 -14.72 -18.03 16.39
N ALA A 102 -14.76 -16.89 17.10
CA ALA A 102 -16.00 -16.15 17.36
C ALA A 102 -16.45 -15.31 16.15
N VAL A 103 -15.51 -14.76 15.37
CA VAL A 103 -15.82 -13.97 14.17
C VAL A 103 -16.38 -14.86 13.06
N GLY A 104 -17.49 -14.44 12.46
CA GLY A 104 -18.13 -15.17 11.36
C GLY A 104 -19.05 -16.31 11.80
N GLN A 105 -19.20 -16.57 13.10
CA GLN A 105 -20.15 -17.57 13.61
C GLN A 105 -21.50 -16.92 13.96
N PRO A 106 -22.60 -17.29 13.27
CA PRO A 106 -23.94 -16.87 13.67
C PRO A 106 -24.23 -17.32 15.11
N SER A 107 -24.96 -16.51 15.88
CA SER A 107 -25.44 -16.83 17.24
C SER A 107 -24.42 -16.91 18.38
N ALA A 108 -23.10 -16.99 18.12
CA ALA A 108 -22.09 -17.05 19.18
C ALA A 108 -22.07 -15.80 20.09
N LEU A 109 -22.48 -14.64 19.56
CA LEU A 109 -22.56 -13.35 20.26
C LEU A 109 -23.89 -12.62 20.03
N GLY A 110 -24.95 -13.35 19.67
CA GLY A 110 -26.19 -12.72 19.19
C GLY A 110 -26.07 -12.07 17.80
N ASP A 111 -24.94 -12.30 17.11
CA ASP A 111 -24.71 -11.83 15.75
C ASP A 111 -25.55 -12.63 14.75
N VAL A 112 -26.42 -11.92 14.05
CA VAL A 112 -27.26 -12.46 12.96
C VAL A 112 -26.70 -12.07 11.58
N GLN A 113 -25.62 -11.31 11.53
CA GLN A 113 -24.91 -10.87 10.34
C GLN A 113 -23.47 -11.34 10.39
N ALA A 114 -23.27 -12.63 10.11
CA ALA A 114 -21.97 -13.26 10.14
C ALA A 114 -21.68 -13.98 8.81
N GLY A 115 -20.41 -14.15 8.48
CA GLY A 115 -19.98 -14.88 7.30
C GLY A 115 -18.57 -15.43 7.43
N THR A 116 -18.35 -16.60 6.83
CA THR A 116 -17.03 -17.20 6.64
C THR A 116 -16.90 -17.69 5.21
N GLY A 117 -15.74 -17.48 4.60
CA GLY A 117 -15.41 -17.99 3.28
C GLY A 117 -13.91 -18.08 3.08
N GLN A 118 -13.51 -18.16 1.81
CA GLN A 118 -12.11 -18.20 1.40
C GLN A 118 -11.87 -17.18 0.30
N TYR A 119 -10.66 -16.63 0.23
CA TYR A 119 -10.33 -15.71 -0.85
C TYR A 119 -9.01 -16.01 -1.57
N THR A 120 -8.88 -15.50 -2.79
CA THR A 120 -7.67 -15.66 -3.62
C THR A 120 -6.67 -14.52 -3.40
N THR A 121 -5.38 -14.87 -3.31
CA THR A 121 -4.31 -13.96 -2.88
C THR A 121 -3.23 -13.70 -3.93
N PHE A 122 -3.28 -14.33 -5.11
CA PHE A 122 -2.28 -14.15 -6.18
C PHE A 122 -1.98 -12.67 -6.53
N SER A 123 -0.78 -12.39 -7.02
CA SER A 123 -0.36 -11.06 -7.47
C SER A 123 -0.18 -10.99 -8.99
N VAL A 124 0.05 -9.78 -9.50
CA VAL A 124 0.25 -9.47 -10.93
C VAL A 124 1.70 -9.01 -11.18
N GLY A 125 2.64 -9.72 -10.56
CA GLY A 125 4.07 -9.62 -10.84
C GLY A 125 4.89 -10.20 -9.69
N ASN A 126 6.04 -10.79 -9.98
CA ASN A 126 6.89 -11.42 -8.97
C ASN A 126 7.88 -10.43 -8.30
N GLY A 127 7.79 -9.15 -8.64
CA GLY A 127 8.71 -8.12 -8.18
C GLY A 127 8.59 -6.87 -9.07
N SER A 128 9.28 -5.80 -8.70
CA SER A 128 9.23 -4.53 -9.44
C SER A 128 9.71 -4.60 -10.89
N LYS A 129 10.54 -5.59 -11.25
CA LYS A 129 10.95 -5.84 -12.64
C LYS A 129 9.80 -6.28 -13.55
N ASP A 130 8.74 -6.84 -12.98
CA ASP A 130 7.50 -7.16 -13.71
C ASP A 130 6.57 -5.94 -13.81
N SER A 131 6.94 -4.77 -13.27
CA SER A 131 6.18 -3.51 -13.39
C SER A 131 6.75 -2.57 -14.46
N ALA A 132 5.97 -1.57 -14.89
CA ALA A 132 6.47 -0.56 -15.83
C ALA A 132 7.50 0.38 -15.22
N VAL A 133 7.59 0.43 -13.88
CA VAL A 133 8.44 1.35 -13.10
C VAL A 133 9.48 0.61 -12.25
N GLY A 134 9.95 -0.54 -12.73
CA GLY A 134 10.99 -1.32 -12.03
C GLY A 134 12.28 -0.54 -11.83
N LYS A 135 13.14 -1.02 -10.92
CA LYS A 135 14.47 -0.45 -10.67
C LYS A 135 15.60 -1.45 -10.93
N ASP A 136 16.79 -0.93 -11.24
CA ASP A 136 18.03 -1.71 -11.20
C ASP A 136 18.62 -1.81 -9.78
N GLY A 137 19.80 -2.42 -9.64
CA GLY A 137 20.49 -2.57 -8.35
C GLY A 137 20.96 -1.25 -7.73
N ASP A 138 21.04 -0.18 -8.53
CA ASP A 138 21.42 1.17 -8.11
C ASP A 138 20.20 2.08 -7.88
N GLY A 139 18.99 1.55 -8.03
CA GLY A 139 17.73 2.29 -7.80
C GLY A 139 17.25 3.13 -8.97
N LYS A 140 17.88 3.00 -10.15
CA LYS A 140 17.48 3.76 -11.33
C LYS A 140 16.32 3.05 -12.03
N LEU A 141 15.44 3.86 -12.62
CA LEU A 141 14.30 3.38 -13.40
C LEU A 141 14.74 2.46 -14.54
N VAL A 142 14.16 1.26 -14.58
CA VAL A 142 14.24 0.30 -15.68
C VAL A 142 12.82 0.04 -16.16
N ALA A 143 12.44 0.74 -17.24
CA ALA A 143 11.10 0.59 -17.80
C ALA A 143 10.90 -0.80 -18.42
N ASN A 144 9.85 -1.50 -18.00
CA ASN A 144 9.39 -2.72 -18.66
C ASN A 144 8.21 -2.38 -19.59
N PRO A 145 8.34 -2.59 -20.92
CA PRO A 145 7.26 -2.29 -21.85
C PRO A 145 6.10 -3.29 -21.79
N ASN A 146 6.26 -4.43 -21.12
CA ASN A 146 5.23 -5.47 -20.95
C ASN A 146 5.00 -5.75 -19.46
N PRO A 147 4.38 -4.81 -18.72
CA PRO A 147 4.17 -4.97 -17.30
C PRO A 147 3.09 -6.01 -17.00
N GLY A 148 3.26 -6.64 -15.85
CA GLY A 148 2.35 -7.59 -15.25
C GLY A 148 2.63 -9.04 -15.65
N LYS A 149 2.57 -9.91 -14.65
CA LYS A 149 2.67 -11.37 -14.81
C LYS A 149 1.81 -12.00 -13.74
N LEU A 150 0.97 -12.97 -14.09
CA LEU A 150 0.24 -13.73 -13.06
C LEU A 150 1.23 -14.52 -12.20
N THR A 151 1.25 -14.19 -10.92
CA THR A 151 2.16 -14.78 -9.93
C THR A 151 1.31 -15.45 -8.85
N PRO A 152 1.36 -16.79 -8.71
CA PRO A 152 0.50 -17.53 -7.77
C PRO A 152 0.75 -17.20 -6.29
N VAL A 153 1.95 -16.77 -5.93
CA VAL A 153 2.36 -16.49 -4.55
C VAL A 153 2.69 -15.01 -4.41
N THR A 154 1.84 -14.31 -3.65
CA THR A 154 2.03 -12.89 -3.35
C THR A 154 3.02 -12.70 -2.20
N ASP A 155 3.61 -11.51 -2.12
CA ASP A 155 4.17 -11.00 -0.86
C ASP A 155 3.14 -10.13 -0.13
N SER A 156 3.46 -9.72 1.10
CA SER A 156 2.58 -8.90 1.95
C SER A 156 2.24 -7.50 1.38
N SER A 157 3.05 -6.96 0.47
CA SER A 157 2.79 -5.64 -0.12
C SER A 157 1.77 -5.68 -1.25
N ALA A 158 1.88 -6.64 -2.18
CA ALA A 158 0.90 -6.79 -3.24
C ALA A 158 -0.46 -7.27 -2.72
N SER A 159 -0.46 -8.14 -1.70
CA SER A 159 -1.68 -8.58 -1.02
C SER A 159 -2.33 -7.43 -0.26
N GLY A 160 -1.53 -6.68 0.52
CA GLY A 160 -1.96 -5.47 1.21
C GLY A 160 -2.61 -4.44 0.31
N SER A 161 -1.94 -4.14 -0.79
CA SER A 161 -2.44 -3.20 -1.79
C SER A 161 -3.80 -3.65 -2.36
N ALA A 162 -4.05 -4.96 -2.46
CA ALA A 162 -5.30 -5.48 -2.99
C ALA A 162 -6.50 -5.15 -2.09
N TRP A 163 -6.42 -5.34 -0.76
CA TRP A 163 -7.52 -4.94 0.13
C TRP A 163 -7.56 -3.45 0.43
N ALA A 164 -6.40 -2.77 0.36
CA ALA A 164 -6.30 -1.34 0.63
C ALA A 164 -6.84 -0.48 -0.53
N THR A 165 -6.69 -0.93 -1.77
CA THR A 165 -7.01 -0.10 -2.96
C THR A 165 -8.02 -0.74 -3.91
N GLY A 166 -8.32 -2.03 -3.76
CA GLY A 166 -9.18 -2.77 -4.69
C GLY A 166 -8.55 -3.03 -6.06
N THR A 167 -7.22 -2.87 -6.17
CA THR A 167 -6.43 -3.05 -7.39
C THR A 167 -5.32 -4.07 -7.15
N LYS A 168 -5.21 -5.09 -8.02
CA LYS A 168 -4.08 -6.04 -7.95
C LYS A 168 -2.81 -5.40 -8.49
N THR A 169 -1.67 -5.76 -7.91
CA THR A 169 -0.36 -5.24 -8.29
C THR A 169 0.74 -6.31 -8.19
N TYR A 170 2.00 -5.92 -8.40
CA TYR A 170 3.17 -6.78 -8.38
C TYR A 170 3.80 -6.86 -6.97
N ASN A 171 4.50 -7.95 -6.65
CA ASN A 171 5.19 -8.09 -5.37
C ASN A 171 6.20 -6.95 -5.14
N ASN A 172 6.34 -6.49 -3.90
CA ASN A 172 7.02 -5.26 -3.47
C ASN A 172 6.26 -3.95 -3.68
N ALA A 173 5.17 -3.91 -4.45
CA ALA A 173 4.42 -2.67 -4.66
C ALA A 173 3.57 -2.32 -3.42
N VAL A 174 3.59 -1.06 -3.03
CA VAL A 174 2.70 -0.50 -1.99
C VAL A 174 1.78 0.49 -2.67
N ASP A 175 0.49 0.15 -2.80
CA ASP A 175 -0.59 0.98 -3.32
C ASP A 175 -0.32 1.68 -4.66
N VAL A 176 0.45 1.04 -5.54
CA VAL A 176 0.61 1.44 -6.95
C VAL A 176 0.13 0.33 -7.86
N ASP A 177 -0.43 0.68 -9.01
CA ASP A 177 -0.75 -0.31 -10.05
C ASP A 177 0.54 -0.84 -10.73
N ILE A 178 0.39 -1.78 -11.66
CA ILE A 178 1.52 -2.36 -12.41
C ILE A 178 2.26 -1.34 -13.30
N TYR A 179 1.71 -0.14 -13.47
CA TYR A 179 2.32 0.97 -14.19
C TYR A 179 2.96 2.00 -13.26
N GLY A 180 2.91 1.76 -11.95
CA GLY A 180 3.44 2.65 -10.91
C GLY A 180 2.49 3.75 -10.49
N ASN A 181 1.27 3.84 -11.02
CA ASN A 181 0.34 4.90 -10.66
C ASN A 181 -0.24 4.64 -9.26
N PRO A 182 -0.12 5.60 -8.33
CA PRO A 182 -0.72 5.48 -7.01
C PRO A 182 -2.24 5.29 -7.07
N GLN A 183 -2.74 4.29 -6.37
CA GLN A 183 -4.16 3.99 -6.18
C GLN A 183 -4.58 4.47 -4.80
N LEU A 184 -5.72 5.17 -4.68
CA LEU A 184 -6.16 5.68 -3.38
C LEU A 184 -6.47 4.52 -2.42
N ASN A 185 -5.92 4.59 -1.22
CA ASN A 185 -6.12 3.56 -0.21
C ASN A 185 -7.28 3.87 0.76
N LEU A 186 -7.67 2.88 1.56
CA LEU A 186 -8.81 3.00 2.47
C LEU A 186 -8.69 4.15 3.49
N PHE A 187 -7.47 4.53 3.92
CA PHE A 187 -7.29 5.67 4.82
C PHE A 187 -7.55 6.99 4.12
N GLU A 188 -7.00 7.18 2.93
CA GLU A 188 -7.25 8.39 2.15
C GLU A 188 -8.75 8.55 1.87
N LEU A 189 -9.42 7.47 1.48
CA LEU A 189 -10.86 7.47 1.24
C LEU A 189 -11.68 7.72 2.51
N ALA A 190 -11.29 7.12 3.65
CA ALA A 190 -11.95 7.34 4.94
C ALA A 190 -11.79 8.79 5.41
N LYS A 191 -10.59 9.36 5.31
CA LYS A 191 -10.30 10.75 5.66
C LYS A 191 -11.03 11.73 4.75
N ALA A 192 -11.08 11.47 3.44
CA ALA A 192 -11.88 12.26 2.50
C ALA A 192 -13.38 12.26 2.86
N ALA A 193 -13.87 11.17 3.46
CA ALA A 193 -15.23 11.06 4.00
C ALA A 193 -15.39 11.62 5.43
N GLY A 194 -14.34 12.22 6.01
CA GLY A 194 -14.34 12.80 7.35
C GLY A 194 -14.37 11.77 8.49
N LYS A 195 -13.99 10.52 8.23
CA LYS A 195 -13.89 9.45 9.24
C LYS A 195 -12.52 9.48 9.92
N ALA A 196 -12.46 8.94 11.14
CA ALA A 196 -11.19 8.73 11.82
C ALA A 196 -10.50 7.45 11.32
N THR A 197 -9.17 7.40 11.38
CA THR A 197 -8.36 6.26 10.92
C THR A 197 -7.33 5.81 11.95
N GLY A 198 -7.19 4.49 12.12
CA GLY A 198 -6.21 3.91 13.04
C GLY A 198 -5.47 2.72 12.45
N ASN A 199 -4.17 2.63 12.72
CA ASN A 199 -3.28 1.55 12.27
C ASN A 199 -2.50 1.00 13.48
N VAL A 200 -2.64 -0.30 13.74
CA VAL A 200 -1.98 -0.99 14.85
C VAL A 200 -1.27 -2.22 14.30
N THR A 201 0.00 -2.42 14.68
CA THR A 201 0.78 -3.58 14.23
C THR A 201 1.82 -4.00 15.28
N THR A 202 2.23 -5.27 15.26
CA THR A 202 3.42 -5.73 15.98
C THR A 202 4.72 -5.62 15.15
N ALA A 203 4.65 -5.25 13.87
CA ALA A 203 5.81 -5.00 13.02
C ALA A 203 6.34 -3.57 13.13
N GLU A 204 7.46 -3.31 12.44
CA GLU A 204 7.85 -1.98 12.01
C GLU A 204 6.69 -1.33 11.24
N ILE A 205 6.25 -0.11 11.59
CA ILE A 205 5.12 0.57 10.89
C ILE A 205 5.41 0.85 9.40
N GLN A 206 6.66 0.72 8.97
CA GLN A 206 7.09 0.81 7.58
C GLN A 206 6.97 -0.51 6.82
N ASP A 207 6.72 -1.62 7.51
CA ASP A 207 6.48 -2.90 6.85
C ASP A 207 5.22 -2.85 5.99
N ALA A 208 5.07 -3.80 5.07
CA ALA A 208 4.10 -3.66 4.00
C ALA A 208 2.65 -3.52 4.47
N THR A 209 2.20 -4.38 5.38
CA THR A 209 0.81 -4.43 5.85
C THR A 209 0.33 -3.10 6.47
N PRO A 210 1.09 -2.42 7.36
CA PRO A 210 0.72 -1.07 7.80
C PRO A 210 0.94 -0.03 6.70
N ALA A 211 2.01 -0.15 5.89
CA ALA A 211 2.36 0.83 4.88
C ALA A 211 1.34 0.98 3.73
N VAL A 212 0.58 -0.07 3.39
CA VAL A 212 -0.51 -0.05 2.38
C VAL A 212 -1.75 0.75 2.83
N LEU A 213 -1.75 1.31 4.04
CA LEU A 213 -2.77 2.28 4.43
C LEU A 213 -2.19 3.70 4.54
N GLU A 214 -0.89 3.87 4.35
CA GLU A 214 -0.21 5.12 4.72
C GLU A 214 0.72 5.66 3.62
N SER A 215 1.02 4.89 2.57
CA SER A 215 2.03 5.29 1.58
C SER A 215 1.77 4.70 0.19
N HIS A 216 2.40 5.28 -0.83
CA HIS A 216 2.51 4.67 -2.14
C HIS A 216 3.99 4.52 -2.49
N SER A 217 4.42 3.32 -2.86
CA SER A 217 5.80 3.06 -3.21
C SER A 217 5.93 1.96 -4.25
N SER A 218 6.91 2.13 -5.14
CA SER A 218 7.27 1.08 -6.08
C SER A 218 7.98 -0.10 -5.41
N GLU A 219 8.48 0.09 -4.19
CA GLU A 219 9.26 -0.88 -3.43
C GLU A 219 8.95 -0.80 -1.93
N ARG A 220 8.42 -1.88 -1.36
CA ARG A 220 8.16 -1.98 0.08
C ARG A 220 9.40 -1.73 0.93
N ALA A 221 10.60 -1.96 0.38
CA ALA A 221 11.86 -1.71 1.08
C ALA A 221 12.17 -0.22 1.31
N CYS A 222 11.41 0.71 0.72
CA CYS A 222 11.64 2.15 0.79
C CYS A 222 11.22 2.78 2.14
N TYR A 223 11.78 2.27 3.24
CA TYR A 223 11.32 2.53 4.61
C TYR A 223 11.51 3.98 5.06
N GLY A 224 12.70 4.54 4.87
CA GLY A 224 13.05 5.88 5.33
C GLY A 224 13.91 6.66 4.32
N PRO A 225 14.15 7.97 4.57
CA PRO A 225 14.89 8.85 3.65
C PRO A 225 16.32 8.38 3.33
N GLN A 226 16.93 7.61 4.23
CA GLN A 226 18.27 7.05 4.10
C GLN A 226 18.25 5.53 3.85
N GLY A 227 17.07 4.99 3.50
CA GLY A 227 16.85 3.59 3.18
C GLY A 227 16.55 2.72 4.41
N LYS A 228 16.87 1.42 4.32
CA LYS A 228 16.55 0.44 5.37
C LYS A 228 17.72 0.30 6.36
N THR A 229 18.11 1.41 6.99
CA THR A 229 19.17 1.52 8.01
C THR A 229 18.66 2.28 9.24
N ASP A 230 19.47 2.43 10.27
CA ASP A 230 19.18 3.28 11.43
C ASP A 230 19.58 4.76 11.22
N GLY A 231 19.95 5.14 9.99
CA GLY A 231 20.45 6.49 9.65
C GLY A 231 21.96 6.65 9.75
N THR A 232 22.70 5.67 10.27
CA THR A 232 24.19 5.70 10.32
C THR A 232 24.84 5.57 8.93
N SER A 233 24.09 5.07 7.96
CA SER A 233 24.48 5.00 6.55
C SER A 233 23.28 5.26 5.65
N ASN A 234 23.53 5.68 4.41
CA ASN A 234 22.49 5.87 3.41
C ASN A 234 22.56 4.75 2.36
N ASN A 235 21.54 3.90 2.32
CA ASN A 235 21.35 2.90 1.28
C ASN A 235 20.03 3.09 0.51
N ALA A 236 19.43 4.28 0.55
CA ALA A 236 18.13 4.58 -0.04
C ALA A 236 18.03 4.16 -1.52
N SER A 237 19.08 4.42 -2.30
CA SER A 237 19.11 4.04 -3.73
C SER A 237 19.03 2.51 -3.94
N LYS A 238 19.44 1.69 -2.97
CA LYS A 238 19.30 0.23 -3.08
C LYS A 238 17.88 -0.23 -2.76
N GLN A 239 17.15 0.52 -1.95
CA GLN A 239 15.85 0.13 -1.42
C GLN A 239 14.67 0.78 -2.14
N CYS A 240 14.86 1.97 -2.70
CA CYS A 240 13.85 2.78 -3.35
C CYS A 240 14.15 2.95 -4.84
N LEU A 241 13.10 3.22 -5.62
CA LEU A 241 13.28 3.94 -6.88
C LEU A 241 13.75 5.37 -6.56
N ILE A 242 14.90 5.79 -7.07
CA ILE A 242 15.52 7.09 -6.72
C ILE A 242 14.56 8.26 -6.95
N ASN A 243 13.77 8.21 -8.03
CA ASN A 243 12.79 9.24 -8.38
C ASN A 243 11.65 9.39 -7.36
N GLN A 244 11.41 8.39 -6.51
CA GLN A 244 10.42 8.47 -5.43
C GLN A 244 10.93 9.30 -4.24
N LEU A 245 12.25 9.40 -4.03
CA LEU A 245 12.82 10.07 -2.87
C LEU A 245 12.60 11.59 -2.92
N LYS A 246 12.33 12.23 -1.76
CA LYS A 246 11.97 13.67 -1.68
C LYS A 246 13.05 14.58 -2.24
N GLU A 247 14.33 14.25 -2.04
CA GLU A 247 15.46 15.02 -2.57
C GLU A 247 15.54 15.02 -4.10
N ASN A 248 14.88 14.05 -4.75
CA ASN A 248 14.80 13.94 -6.22
C ASN A 248 13.42 14.37 -6.76
N GLY A 249 12.60 15.05 -5.95
CA GLY A 249 11.28 15.55 -6.35
C GLY A 249 10.16 14.51 -6.29
N GLY A 250 10.39 13.38 -5.62
CA GLY A 250 9.38 12.37 -5.37
C GLY A 250 8.55 12.57 -4.11
N ILE A 251 7.51 11.74 -3.96
CA ILE A 251 6.58 11.82 -2.82
C ILE A 251 7.17 11.32 -1.49
N GLY A 252 8.36 10.74 -1.51
CA GLY A 252 9.15 10.38 -0.33
C GLY A 252 9.17 8.90 0.03
N SER A 253 9.91 8.58 1.08
CA SER A 253 9.93 7.25 1.70
C SER A 253 8.61 6.95 2.43
N ILE A 254 8.41 5.69 2.81
CA ILE A 254 7.22 5.23 3.56
C ILE A 254 7.06 6.02 4.85
N SER A 255 8.12 6.19 5.65
CA SER A 255 8.06 6.94 6.91
C SER A 255 7.66 8.41 6.73
N GLU A 256 8.10 9.05 5.64
CA GLU A 256 7.71 10.43 5.35
C GLU A 256 6.26 10.54 4.88
N GLN A 257 5.83 9.62 4.02
CA GLN A 257 4.46 9.57 3.49
C GLN A 257 3.43 9.25 4.58
N LEU A 258 3.79 8.40 5.56
CA LEU A 258 2.94 8.10 6.71
C LEU A 258 2.57 9.36 7.49
N LEU A 259 3.53 10.26 7.71
CA LEU A 259 3.27 11.54 8.36
C LEU A 259 2.36 12.45 7.52
N ASP A 260 2.48 12.40 6.19
CA ASP A 260 1.63 13.14 5.27
C ASP A 260 0.19 12.58 5.23
N THR A 261 0.03 11.25 5.28
CA THR A 261 -1.26 10.57 5.42
C THR A 261 -1.93 10.90 6.75
N ARG A 262 -1.15 11.01 7.84
CA ARG A 262 -1.58 11.53 9.14
C ARG A 262 -2.80 10.80 9.71
N ALA A 263 -2.72 9.48 9.88
CA ALA A 263 -3.77 8.74 10.59
C ALA A 263 -3.97 9.31 12.02
N ASP A 264 -5.17 9.19 12.57
CA ASP A 264 -5.46 9.69 13.93
C ASP A 264 -4.70 8.88 14.99
N VAL A 265 -4.48 7.59 14.73
CA VAL A 265 -3.77 6.67 15.61
C VAL A 265 -2.84 5.77 14.81
N THR A 266 -1.53 5.81 15.07
CA THR A 266 -0.56 4.84 14.55
C THR A 266 0.25 4.27 15.73
N ILE A 267 0.18 2.95 15.94
CA ILE A 267 0.90 2.25 17.03
C ILE A 267 1.60 1.02 16.45
N GLY A 268 2.90 0.88 16.70
CA GLY A 268 3.67 -0.30 16.28
C GLY A 268 5.15 -0.20 16.65
N GLY A 269 6.03 -0.86 15.91
CA GLY A 269 7.49 -0.76 16.04
C GLY A 269 8.13 0.21 15.05
N GLY A 270 9.43 0.04 14.77
CA GLY A 270 10.13 0.74 13.69
C GLY A 270 10.64 2.15 14.00
N SER A 271 10.91 2.48 15.27
CA SER A 271 11.37 3.82 15.67
C SER A 271 12.73 4.22 15.07
N LYS A 272 13.60 3.26 14.75
CA LYS A 272 14.94 3.56 14.21
C LYS A 272 14.90 4.34 12.88
N TYR A 273 13.87 4.11 12.05
CA TYR A 273 13.73 4.83 10.78
C TYR A 273 13.30 6.29 10.97
N PHE A 274 12.67 6.59 12.10
CA PHE A 274 12.29 7.96 12.43
C PHE A 274 13.46 8.82 12.91
N ARG A 275 14.59 8.20 13.25
CA ARG A 275 15.85 8.89 13.59
C ARG A 275 16.64 9.34 12.36
N GLN A 276 16.22 8.90 11.17
CA GLN A 276 16.85 9.30 9.90
C GLN A 276 16.55 10.75 9.55
N THR A 277 17.50 11.39 8.86
CA THR A 277 17.38 12.78 8.40
C THR A 277 16.65 12.87 7.07
N VAL A 278 15.62 13.72 7.01
CA VAL A 278 14.90 14.09 5.79
C VAL A 278 15.82 14.82 4.83
N GLN A 279 15.88 14.36 3.58
CA GLN A 279 16.86 14.81 2.58
C GLN A 279 16.34 15.93 1.65
N GLY A 280 15.01 16.13 1.58
CA GLY A 280 14.35 17.10 0.71
C GLY A 280 13.03 17.65 1.27
N GLY A 281 12.44 18.63 0.59
CA GLY A 281 11.18 19.25 0.99
C GLY A 281 11.27 20.18 2.22
N GLU A 282 10.10 20.50 2.79
CA GLU A 282 9.90 21.46 3.88
C GLU A 282 10.76 21.17 5.13
N TYR A 283 10.89 19.89 5.48
CA TYR A 283 11.59 19.44 6.70
C TYR A 283 13.03 18.99 6.44
N LYS A 284 13.64 19.37 5.31
CA LYS A 284 15.02 19.00 4.99
C LYS A 284 15.97 19.34 6.14
N GLY A 285 16.78 18.35 6.55
CA GLY A 285 17.76 18.48 7.63
C GLY A 285 17.21 18.18 9.03
N LYS A 286 15.90 17.97 9.17
CA LYS A 286 15.29 17.43 10.39
C LYS A 286 15.26 15.91 10.36
N THR A 287 15.23 15.28 11.52
CA THR A 287 14.83 13.87 11.60
C THR A 287 13.35 13.72 11.28
N VAL A 288 12.94 12.54 10.81
CA VAL A 288 11.50 12.26 10.60
C VAL A 288 10.73 12.35 11.92
N TRP A 289 11.35 12.04 13.06
CA TRP A 289 10.77 12.22 14.39
C TRP A 289 10.55 13.69 14.75
N GLU A 290 11.51 14.57 14.46
CA GLU A 290 11.33 16.01 14.62
C GLU A 290 10.25 16.56 13.69
N GLN A 291 10.20 16.08 12.44
CA GLN A 291 9.11 16.40 11.52
C GLN A 291 7.75 16.02 12.13
N ALA A 292 7.60 14.83 12.69
CA ALA A 292 6.35 14.41 13.33
C ALA A 292 5.94 15.37 14.47
N LYS A 293 6.89 15.79 15.30
CA LYS A 293 6.64 16.77 16.38
C LYS A 293 6.25 18.14 15.84
N GLU A 294 6.92 18.64 14.80
CA GLU A 294 6.58 19.92 14.16
C GLU A 294 5.20 19.86 13.48
N MET A 295 4.82 18.70 12.97
CA MET A 295 3.48 18.41 12.47
C MET A 295 2.44 18.21 13.59
N GLY A 296 2.82 18.30 14.88
CA GLY A 296 1.89 18.28 16.02
C GLY A 296 1.44 16.89 16.47
N PHE A 297 2.16 15.82 16.11
CA PHE A 297 1.86 14.48 16.62
C PHE A 297 2.15 14.35 18.13
N GLN A 298 1.31 13.58 18.82
CA GLN A 298 1.63 13.02 20.13
C GLN A 298 2.57 11.82 19.91
N THR A 299 3.87 12.02 20.12
CA THR A 299 4.89 10.99 19.87
C THR A 299 5.25 10.24 21.15
N VAL A 300 5.24 8.89 21.12
CA VAL A 300 5.73 8.01 22.20
C VAL A 300 6.76 7.04 21.63
N GLU A 301 7.93 6.91 22.26
CA GLU A 301 9.01 6.03 21.82
C GLU A 301 9.39 5.06 22.95
N ASN A 302 9.25 3.76 22.71
CA ASN A 302 9.68 2.68 23.60
C ASN A 302 9.18 2.79 25.06
N ASP A 303 7.96 3.30 25.25
CA ASP A 303 7.36 3.53 26.58
C ASP A 303 5.90 3.03 26.65
N PRO A 304 5.68 1.78 27.11
CA PRO A 304 4.35 1.21 27.31
C PRO A 304 3.45 2.01 28.24
N ALA A 305 3.99 2.63 29.29
CA ALA A 305 3.19 3.39 30.25
C ALA A 305 2.69 4.70 29.62
N ALA A 306 3.55 5.39 28.87
CA ALA A 306 3.16 6.59 28.14
C ALA A 306 2.15 6.28 27.03
N MET A 307 2.31 5.16 26.29
CA MET A 307 1.32 4.71 25.30
C MET A 307 -0.06 4.51 25.93
N ASN A 308 -0.11 3.83 27.08
CA ASN A 308 -1.35 3.61 27.81
C ASN A 308 -1.96 4.89 28.41
N ALA A 309 -1.15 5.92 28.66
CA ALA A 309 -1.61 7.22 29.16
C ALA A 309 -2.12 8.17 28.05
N LEU A 310 -1.96 7.82 26.77
CA LEU A 310 -2.43 8.63 25.66
C LEU A 310 -3.95 8.87 25.74
N GLN A 311 -4.33 10.11 25.41
CA GLN A 311 -5.70 10.60 25.33
C GLN A 311 -5.90 11.34 24.02
N TYR A 312 -7.14 11.35 23.54
CA TYR A 312 -7.50 12.15 22.38
C TYR A 312 -7.24 13.63 22.64
N LYS A 313 -6.64 14.31 21.67
CA LYS A 313 -6.44 15.76 21.64
C LYS A 313 -6.72 16.28 20.25
N ASP A 314 -7.47 17.37 20.17
CA ASP A 314 -7.84 17.98 18.89
C ASP A 314 -6.60 18.33 18.07
N ASN A 315 -6.62 17.92 16.79
CA ASN A 315 -5.54 18.08 15.82
C ASN A 315 -4.15 17.51 16.21
N GLN A 316 -4.08 16.65 17.22
CA GLN A 316 -2.83 16.02 17.68
C GLN A 316 -2.92 14.48 17.55
N PRO A 317 -2.71 13.94 16.33
CA PRO A 317 -2.73 12.49 16.09
C PRO A 317 -1.64 11.76 16.89
N VAL A 318 -1.84 10.48 17.14
CA VAL A 318 -0.90 9.64 17.90
C VAL A 318 0.08 8.93 16.97
N LEU A 319 1.37 8.98 17.33
CA LEU A 319 2.43 8.14 16.78
C LEU A 319 3.19 7.47 17.94
N ALA A 320 2.93 6.19 18.19
CA ALA A 320 3.54 5.44 19.27
C ALA A 320 4.38 4.28 18.72
N LEU A 321 5.71 4.39 18.82
CA LEU A 321 6.67 3.40 18.32
C LEU A 321 7.35 2.66 19.48
N MET A 322 6.98 1.41 19.70
CA MET A 322 7.28 0.63 20.91
C MET A 322 8.58 -0.18 20.83
N SER A 323 9.23 -0.22 19.67
CA SER A 323 10.52 -0.87 19.46
C SER A 323 11.28 -0.25 18.29
N ASP A 324 12.61 -0.40 18.28
CA ASP A 324 13.49 0.04 17.18
C ASP A 324 13.16 -0.67 15.86
N GLY A 325 12.85 -1.96 15.94
CA GLY A 325 12.38 -2.78 14.81
C GLY A 325 11.00 -3.38 15.08
N ASN A 326 10.78 -4.62 14.65
CA ASN A 326 9.58 -5.38 15.01
C ASN A 326 9.50 -5.54 16.54
N MET A 327 8.29 -5.65 17.06
CA MET A 327 8.07 -5.88 18.49
C MET A 327 8.49 -7.32 18.87
N PRO A 328 9.00 -7.54 20.10
CA PRO A 328 9.36 -8.88 20.56
C PRO A 328 8.15 -9.82 20.63
N THR A 329 8.34 -11.09 20.26
CA THR A 329 7.27 -12.11 20.23
C THR A 329 6.87 -12.59 21.63
N LYS A 330 5.65 -13.11 21.76
CA LYS A 330 5.05 -13.60 23.02
C LYS A 330 5.76 -14.80 23.61
N PHE A 331 6.12 -15.78 22.79
CA PHE A 331 6.84 -16.98 23.22
C PHE A 331 8.30 -16.95 22.75
N ASP A 332 9.14 -17.63 23.51
CA ASP A 332 10.52 -17.91 23.14
C ASP A 332 10.58 -18.74 21.85
N PRO A 333 11.63 -18.57 21.03
CA PRO A 333 11.74 -19.30 19.79
C PRO A 333 11.99 -20.79 20.04
N SER A 334 11.21 -21.60 19.34
CA SER A 334 11.54 -22.99 19.03
C SER A 334 12.39 -23.08 17.77
N LYS A 335 13.01 -24.24 17.56
CA LYS A 335 13.82 -24.54 16.38
C LYS A 335 13.29 -25.79 15.69
N ALA A 336 12.92 -25.68 14.41
CA ALA A 336 12.66 -26.84 13.57
C ALA A 336 13.98 -27.56 13.26
N THR A 337 13.98 -28.89 13.37
CA THR A 337 15.17 -29.72 13.16
C THR A 337 14.87 -30.90 12.23
N ALA A 338 15.93 -31.54 11.74
CA ALA A 338 15.80 -32.81 11.04
C ALA A 338 15.17 -33.86 11.98
N LYS A 339 14.60 -34.91 11.38
CA LYS A 339 13.98 -36.02 12.11
C LYS A 339 14.90 -36.58 13.19
N ASP A 340 14.42 -36.55 14.43
CA ASP A 340 15.11 -37.09 15.61
C ASP A 340 14.12 -37.80 16.54
N PRO A 341 14.21 -39.13 16.73
CA PRO A 341 13.35 -39.87 17.64
C PRO A 341 13.39 -39.36 19.10
N ALA A 342 14.48 -38.71 19.52
CA ALA A 342 14.57 -38.13 20.86
C ALA A 342 13.58 -36.97 21.06
N LYS A 343 13.19 -36.27 19.98
CA LYS A 343 12.18 -35.20 20.00
C LYS A 343 10.74 -35.74 20.11
N ASP A 344 10.49 -36.96 19.63
CA ASP A 344 9.20 -37.63 19.87
C ASP A 344 9.02 -37.97 21.36
N ALA A 345 10.11 -38.41 22.02
CA ALA A 345 10.11 -38.72 23.44
C ALA A 345 10.12 -37.46 24.33
N ASN A 346 10.69 -36.36 23.85
CA ASN A 346 10.83 -35.09 24.56
C ASN A 346 10.27 -33.93 23.72
N PRO A 347 8.94 -33.87 23.55
CA PRO A 347 8.30 -32.83 22.76
C PRO A 347 8.50 -31.45 23.38
N THR A 348 8.66 -30.44 22.52
CA THR A 348 8.83 -29.04 22.91
C THR A 348 7.58 -28.49 23.60
N VAL A 349 7.80 -27.74 24.67
CA VAL A 349 6.78 -26.92 25.33
C VAL A 349 7.23 -25.46 25.21
N CYS A 350 6.38 -24.61 24.63
CA CYS A 350 6.66 -23.20 24.45
C CYS A 350 6.68 -22.47 25.79
N THR A 351 7.59 -21.52 25.94
CA THR A 351 7.76 -20.71 27.14
C THR A 351 7.54 -19.23 26.85
N PRO A 352 7.00 -18.43 27.79
CA PRO A 352 6.88 -16.99 27.61
C PRO A 352 8.23 -16.31 27.42
N ASN A 353 8.32 -15.42 26.44
CA ASN A 353 9.49 -14.58 26.22
C ASN A 353 9.52 -13.43 27.23
N ALA A 354 10.61 -13.31 27.98
CA ALA A 354 10.78 -12.26 28.98
C ALA A 354 10.79 -10.84 28.38
N ASN A 355 11.15 -10.71 27.10
CA ASN A 355 11.20 -9.43 26.39
C ASN A 355 9.84 -9.04 25.77
N TRP A 356 8.83 -9.91 25.81
CA TRP A 356 7.50 -9.60 25.27
C TRP A 356 6.88 -8.40 26.00
N LEU A 357 6.54 -7.36 25.23
CA LEU A 357 6.02 -6.11 25.77
C LEU A 357 4.59 -6.23 26.30
N GLY A 358 3.88 -7.32 26.02
CA GLY A 358 2.57 -7.61 26.61
C GLY A 358 2.60 -7.73 28.13
N ASN A 359 3.69 -8.22 28.70
CA ASN A 359 3.89 -8.25 30.16
C ASN A 359 4.06 -6.85 30.77
N GLN A 360 4.20 -5.82 29.94
CA GLN A 360 4.35 -4.42 30.33
C GLN A 360 3.13 -3.57 29.92
N GLY A 361 2.04 -4.20 29.48
CA GLY A 361 0.83 -3.53 29.03
C GLY A 361 0.89 -2.98 27.60
N SER A 362 1.73 -3.56 26.73
CA SER A 362 1.81 -3.20 25.31
C SER A 362 1.68 -4.43 24.41
N SER A 363 0.76 -5.33 24.75
CA SER A 363 0.37 -6.45 23.87
C SER A 363 -0.43 -5.93 22.67
N LEU A 364 -0.64 -6.75 21.65
CA LEU A 364 -1.52 -6.36 20.53
C LEU A 364 -2.93 -6.02 21.00
N LYS A 365 -3.43 -6.73 22.02
CA LYS A 365 -4.69 -6.40 22.69
C LYS A 365 -4.67 -5.01 23.34
N ASP A 366 -3.60 -4.66 24.07
CA ASP A 366 -3.51 -3.36 24.75
C ASP A 366 -3.44 -2.21 23.75
N MET A 367 -2.68 -2.37 22.66
CA MET A 367 -2.63 -1.40 21.56
C MET A 367 -3.97 -1.26 20.85
N THR A 368 -4.65 -2.39 20.58
CA THR A 368 -6.01 -2.41 20.00
C THR A 368 -7.00 -1.67 20.90
N LYS A 369 -6.96 -1.95 22.20
CA LYS A 369 -7.76 -1.23 23.19
C LYS A 369 -7.51 0.27 23.12
N LYS A 370 -6.25 0.69 23.18
CA LYS A 370 -5.90 2.12 23.15
C LYS A 370 -6.35 2.79 21.86
N ALA A 371 -6.19 2.14 20.71
CA ALA A 371 -6.66 2.65 19.43
C ALA A 371 -8.19 2.82 19.42
N LEU A 372 -8.95 1.82 19.89
CA LEU A 372 -10.40 1.93 20.00
C LEU A 372 -10.83 3.06 20.96
N ASP A 373 -10.19 3.21 22.12
CA ASP A 373 -10.46 4.32 23.05
C ASP A 373 -10.28 5.68 22.33
N LEU A 374 -9.13 5.89 21.69
CA LEU A 374 -8.78 7.15 21.01
C LEU A 374 -9.70 7.46 19.82
N LEU A 375 -10.07 6.45 19.02
CA LEU A 375 -10.97 6.62 17.88
C LEU A 375 -12.41 6.89 18.33
N ASN A 376 -12.85 6.30 19.44
CA ASN A 376 -14.18 6.58 20.03
C ASN A 376 -14.27 7.95 20.69
N ASP A 377 -13.16 8.48 21.20
CA ASP A 377 -13.07 9.84 21.74
C ASP A 377 -12.89 10.91 20.65
N ASN A 378 -12.48 10.52 19.44
CA ASN A 378 -12.32 11.43 18.31
C ASN A 378 -13.70 11.92 17.79
N PRO A 379 -13.95 13.24 17.68
CA PRO A 379 -15.20 13.80 17.14
C PRO A 379 -15.56 13.30 15.74
N ASN A 380 -14.57 13.06 14.87
CA ASN A 380 -14.80 12.46 13.55
C ASN A 380 -15.24 11.00 13.69
N GLY A 381 -14.61 10.23 14.58
CA GLY A 381 -15.02 8.87 14.92
C GLY A 381 -16.44 8.80 15.50
N GLN A 382 -16.79 9.74 16.38
CA GLN A 382 -18.13 9.84 16.96
C GLN A 382 -19.19 10.21 15.93
N LYS A 383 -18.90 11.17 15.05
CA LYS A 383 -19.86 11.70 14.07
C LYS A 383 -19.98 10.82 12.83
N ASN A 384 -18.84 10.46 12.24
CA ASN A 384 -18.76 9.83 10.92
C ASN A 384 -18.32 8.36 11.01
N GLY A 385 -17.79 7.91 12.16
CA GLY A 385 -17.24 6.57 12.34
C GLY A 385 -15.75 6.49 12.02
N PHE A 386 -15.19 5.28 12.14
CA PHE A 386 -13.75 5.05 11.92
C PHE A 386 -13.44 3.80 11.09
N PHE A 387 -12.22 3.75 10.56
CA PHE A 387 -11.61 2.53 10.05
C PHE A 387 -10.33 2.23 10.85
N LEU A 388 -10.22 1.01 11.38
CA LEU A 388 -9.07 0.54 12.15
C LEU A 388 -8.51 -0.73 11.50
N GLN A 389 -7.21 -0.76 11.21
CA GLN A 389 -6.47 -1.98 10.91
C GLN A 389 -5.65 -2.41 12.12
N VAL A 390 -5.66 -3.71 12.42
CA VAL A 390 -4.86 -4.34 13.48
C VAL A 390 -4.14 -5.56 12.90
N GLU A 391 -2.82 -5.61 13.05
CA GLU A 391 -1.99 -6.66 12.48
C GLU A 391 -1.24 -7.47 13.55
N GLY A 392 -1.38 -8.79 13.50
CA GLY A 392 -0.47 -9.75 14.12
C GLY A 392 0.64 -10.14 13.14
N ALA A 393 1.71 -9.35 13.08
CA ALA A 393 2.64 -9.38 11.96
C ALA A 393 3.69 -10.51 12.05
N SER A 394 4.07 -10.90 13.26
CA SER A 394 5.12 -11.90 13.46
C SER A 394 4.60 -13.33 13.35
N ILE A 395 3.33 -13.57 12.99
CA ILE A 395 2.88 -14.93 12.65
C ILE A 395 3.68 -15.42 11.42
N ASP A 396 3.65 -14.67 10.33
CA ASP A 396 4.48 -14.83 9.13
C ASP A 396 5.98 -14.91 9.47
N LYS A 397 6.51 -13.91 10.17
CA LYS A 397 7.96 -13.80 10.43
C LYS A 397 8.51 -15.00 11.19
N GLN A 398 7.72 -15.58 12.11
CA GLN A 398 8.13 -16.78 12.84
C GLN A 398 7.93 -18.05 12.02
N ASP A 399 6.99 -18.07 11.07
CA ASP A 399 6.84 -19.17 10.11
C ASP A 399 8.01 -19.21 9.11
N HIS A 400 8.42 -18.05 8.57
CA HIS A 400 9.67 -17.84 7.82
C HIS A 400 10.89 -18.47 8.52
N ALA A 401 10.97 -18.31 9.84
CA ALA A 401 12.07 -18.81 10.67
C ALA A 401 11.97 -20.31 11.05
N GLY A 402 10.90 -21.02 10.63
CA GLY A 402 10.65 -22.39 11.08
C GLY A 402 10.47 -22.50 12.60
N ASN A 403 9.83 -21.48 13.20
CA ASN A 403 9.70 -21.31 14.64
C ASN A 403 8.24 -21.43 15.09
N ALA A 404 7.81 -22.67 15.35
CA ALA A 404 6.44 -22.97 15.77
C ALA A 404 6.02 -22.26 17.07
N CYS A 405 6.87 -22.23 18.11
CA CYS A 405 6.51 -21.56 19.36
C CYS A 405 6.32 -20.05 19.18
N GLY A 406 7.20 -19.39 18.44
CA GLY A 406 7.01 -17.97 18.11
C GLY A 406 5.68 -17.74 17.39
N GLN A 407 5.45 -18.47 16.30
CA GLN A 407 4.25 -18.39 15.47
C GLN A 407 2.95 -18.61 16.28
N ILE A 408 2.92 -19.63 17.13
CA ILE A 408 1.78 -19.94 18.01
C ILE A 408 1.55 -18.81 19.02
N GLY A 409 2.61 -18.29 19.63
CA GLY A 409 2.52 -17.19 20.59
C GLY A 409 1.95 -15.91 19.98
N GLU A 410 2.35 -15.59 18.74
CA GLU A 410 1.82 -14.43 18.01
C GLU A 410 0.36 -14.62 17.62
N THR A 411 -0.03 -15.84 17.23
CA THR A 411 -1.44 -16.17 16.94
C THR A 411 -2.31 -16.03 18.20
N ASP A 412 -1.79 -16.38 19.38
CA ASP A 412 -2.47 -16.19 20.66
C ASP A 412 -2.60 -14.72 21.07
N ASP A 413 -1.60 -13.87 20.77
CA ASP A 413 -1.71 -12.43 21.00
C ASP A 413 -2.74 -11.78 20.07
N PHE A 414 -2.78 -12.23 18.82
CA PHE A 414 -3.75 -11.81 17.82
C PHE A 414 -5.18 -12.23 18.19
N ASP A 415 -5.39 -13.47 18.63
CA ASP A 415 -6.70 -13.96 19.12
C ASP A 415 -7.24 -13.08 20.26
N GLN A 416 -6.39 -12.75 21.23
CA GLN A 416 -6.78 -11.90 22.35
C GLN A 416 -7.18 -10.47 21.93
N ALA A 417 -6.53 -9.91 20.90
CA ALA A 417 -6.90 -8.60 20.35
C ALA A 417 -8.27 -8.66 19.66
N ILE A 418 -8.54 -9.72 18.89
CA ILE A 418 -9.84 -9.95 18.25
C ILE A 418 -10.93 -10.15 19.31
N ALA A 419 -10.68 -11.00 20.31
CA ALA A 419 -11.62 -11.27 21.39
C ALA A 419 -11.98 -9.97 22.13
N TYR A 420 -10.99 -9.11 22.40
CA TYR A 420 -11.23 -7.81 23.01
C TYR A 420 -12.13 -6.94 22.13
N ALA A 421 -11.84 -6.79 20.83
CA ALA A 421 -12.68 -5.98 19.95
C ALA A 421 -14.10 -6.51 19.88
N MET A 422 -14.29 -7.82 19.67
CA MET A 422 -15.61 -8.45 19.59
C MET A 422 -16.47 -8.24 20.84
N GLN A 423 -15.84 -8.12 22.02
CA GLN A 423 -16.54 -7.84 23.28
C GLN A 423 -16.82 -6.35 23.52
N ASN A 424 -16.11 -5.45 22.84
CA ASN A 424 -16.12 -4.00 23.13
C ASN A 424 -16.64 -3.13 21.99
N VAL A 425 -16.96 -3.69 20.81
CA VAL A 425 -17.61 -2.98 19.71
C VAL A 425 -19.10 -3.32 19.62
N ASP A 426 -19.90 -2.39 19.10
CA ASP A 426 -21.30 -2.62 18.78
C ASP A 426 -21.45 -3.22 17.37
N LEU A 427 -21.65 -4.54 17.31
CA LEU A 427 -21.81 -5.28 16.04
C LEU A 427 -23.08 -4.90 15.25
N THR A 428 -23.98 -4.06 15.79
CA THR A 428 -25.08 -3.51 14.99
C THR A 428 -24.64 -2.38 14.06
N ASN A 429 -23.51 -1.74 14.37
CA ASN A 429 -22.96 -0.60 13.62
C ASN A 429 -21.48 -0.74 13.23
N THR A 430 -20.81 -1.80 13.68
CA THR A 430 -19.39 -2.08 13.40
C THR A 430 -19.26 -3.38 12.63
N LEU A 431 -18.55 -3.34 11.51
CA LEU A 431 -18.14 -4.54 10.77
C LEU A 431 -16.73 -4.94 11.23
N VAL A 432 -16.59 -6.15 11.75
CA VAL A 432 -15.31 -6.76 12.10
C VAL A 432 -14.97 -7.79 11.05
N ILE A 433 -13.74 -7.75 10.51
CA ILE A 433 -13.22 -8.70 9.53
C ILE A 433 -11.91 -9.27 10.06
N VAL A 434 -11.73 -10.59 9.96
CA VAL A 434 -10.50 -11.30 10.30
C VAL A 434 -10.07 -12.13 9.10
N THR A 435 -8.82 -11.97 8.68
CA THR A 435 -8.22 -12.72 7.57
C THR A 435 -6.69 -12.72 7.68
N ALA A 436 -6.02 -13.37 6.74
CA ALA A 436 -4.58 -13.26 6.50
C ALA A 436 -4.31 -12.71 5.11
N ASP A 437 -3.13 -12.17 4.86
CA ASP A 437 -2.74 -11.60 3.58
C ASP A 437 -2.35 -12.69 2.54
N HIS A 438 -1.68 -13.75 2.97
CA HIS A 438 -1.40 -14.99 2.23
C HIS A 438 -1.30 -16.21 3.18
N ALA A 439 -1.19 -17.42 2.60
CA ALA A 439 -0.93 -18.63 3.36
C ALA A 439 0.59 -18.82 3.55
N HIS A 440 0.98 -19.72 4.45
CA HIS A 440 2.38 -20.03 4.72
C HIS A 440 2.67 -21.53 4.64
N THR A 441 3.88 -21.94 5.03
CA THR A 441 4.43 -23.29 4.82
C THR A 441 4.11 -24.28 5.93
N SER A 442 3.77 -23.81 7.14
CA SER A 442 3.67 -24.69 8.30
C SER A 442 2.60 -25.77 8.09
N GLN A 443 2.95 -27.04 8.33
CA GLN A 443 2.06 -28.17 8.11
C GLN A 443 2.00 -29.10 9.32
N ILE A 444 0.80 -29.48 9.74
CA ILE A 444 0.58 -30.50 10.77
C ILE A 444 0.75 -31.88 10.14
N LEU A 445 1.67 -32.68 10.65
CA LEU A 445 1.95 -34.04 10.17
C LEU A 445 1.76 -35.08 11.27
N ASN A 446 1.52 -36.34 10.86
CA ASN A 446 1.42 -37.48 11.79
C ASN A 446 2.77 -37.89 12.41
N ALA A 447 3.88 -37.57 11.76
CA ALA A 447 5.22 -37.93 12.19
C ALA A 447 6.26 -36.99 11.58
N GLN A 448 7.44 -36.89 12.23
CA GLN A 448 8.57 -36.13 11.70
C GLN A 448 8.96 -36.63 10.29
N PRO A 449 8.96 -35.76 9.27
CA PRO A 449 9.30 -36.13 7.90
C PRO A 449 10.82 -36.30 7.73
N ALA A 450 11.23 -37.13 6.77
CA ALA A 450 12.66 -37.33 6.47
C ALA A 450 13.24 -36.24 5.53
N TYR A 451 12.38 -35.46 4.88
CA TYR A 451 12.74 -34.56 3.78
C TYR A 451 12.64 -33.07 4.14
N ALA A 452 12.15 -32.75 5.33
CA ALA A 452 11.89 -31.38 5.79
C ALA A 452 12.26 -31.25 7.27
N LEU A 453 12.39 -30.02 7.76
CA LEU A 453 12.56 -29.78 9.19
C LEU A 453 11.20 -29.78 9.88
N SER A 454 11.19 -30.08 11.17
CA SER A 454 9.98 -30.07 11.98
C SER A 454 10.24 -29.78 13.44
N THR A 455 9.20 -29.33 14.14
CA THR A 455 9.16 -29.24 15.60
C THR A 455 8.10 -30.20 16.12
N VAL A 456 8.46 -31.06 17.07
CA VAL A 456 7.50 -31.86 17.83
C VAL A 456 7.09 -31.06 19.06
N LEU A 457 5.79 -30.80 19.21
CA LEU A 457 5.21 -30.01 20.28
C LEU A 457 4.35 -30.87 21.19
N LYS A 458 4.27 -30.53 22.47
CA LYS A 458 3.31 -31.09 23.42
C LYS A 458 2.08 -30.19 23.48
N THR A 459 0.94 -30.69 23.02
CA THR A 459 -0.31 -29.92 22.96
C THR A 459 -1.05 -29.86 24.29
N ALA A 460 -2.07 -29.00 24.39
CA ALA A 460 -2.96 -28.90 25.54
C ALA A 460 -3.70 -30.22 25.85
N ASP A 461 -3.95 -31.07 24.85
CA ASP A 461 -4.53 -32.42 25.04
C ASP A 461 -3.52 -33.43 25.61
N GLY A 462 -2.27 -33.03 25.81
CA GLY A 462 -1.19 -33.91 26.20
C GLY A 462 -0.73 -34.85 25.08
N ASN A 463 -1.08 -34.58 23.83
CA ASN A 463 -0.62 -35.33 22.66
C ASN A 463 0.61 -34.67 22.03
N ASN A 464 1.35 -35.42 21.22
CA ASN A 464 2.38 -34.85 20.38
C ASN A 464 1.75 -34.34 19.08
N MET A 465 2.16 -33.14 18.64
CA MET A 465 1.86 -32.59 17.33
C MET A 465 3.16 -32.30 16.61
N VAL A 466 3.28 -32.69 15.34
CA VAL A 466 4.45 -32.39 14.51
C VAL A 466 4.10 -31.25 13.56
N VAL A 467 4.85 -30.16 13.62
CA VAL A 467 4.74 -29.04 12.68
C VAL A 467 5.96 -29.04 11.77
N SER A 468 5.76 -29.12 10.46
CA SER A 468 6.84 -29.21 9.47
C SER A 468 6.94 -27.96 8.60
N TYR A 469 8.18 -27.66 8.19
CA TYR A 469 8.57 -26.53 7.36
C TYR A 469 9.45 -27.05 6.22
N GLY A 470 9.05 -26.82 4.97
CA GLY A 470 9.65 -27.52 3.82
C GLY A 470 9.75 -26.71 2.52
N THR A 471 9.68 -25.38 2.57
CA THR A 471 9.68 -24.52 1.38
C THR A 471 10.93 -23.66 1.19
N ALA A 472 11.98 -23.84 2.01
CA ALA A 472 13.26 -23.18 1.80
C ALA A 472 13.75 -23.30 0.35
N GLN A 473 14.08 -22.15 -0.28
CA GLN A 473 14.61 -22.12 -1.64
C GLN A 473 16.06 -22.58 -1.71
N ASP A 474 16.85 -22.29 -0.68
CA ASP A 474 18.25 -22.66 -0.55
C ASP A 474 18.49 -23.47 0.74
N ASP A 475 19.62 -24.18 0.82
CA ASP A 475 20.03 -24.85 2.05
C ASP A 475 20.55 -23.83 3.08
N SER A 476 19.60 -23.15 3.71
CA SER A 476 19.86 -22.13 4.73
C SER A 476 19.94 -22.73 6.13
N ARG A 477 20.41 -23.97 6.25
CA ARG A 477 20.57 -24.58 7.57
C ARG A 477 21.71 -23.89 8.34
N ASP A 478 21.43 -23.53 9.59
CA ASP A 478 22.41 -23.03 10.53
C ASP A 478 23.36 -24.15 11.01
N ALA A 479 24.35 -23.75 11.82
CA ALA A 479 25.38 -24.67 12.31
C ALA A 479 24.84 -25.84 13.14
N ASP A 480 23.64 -25.72 13.72
CA ASP A 480 22.99 -26.81 14.47
C ASP A 480 21.91 -27.52 13.64
N GLY A 481 21.86 -27.28 12.33
CA GLY A 481 21.00 -27.99 11.39
C GLY A 481 19.52 -27.56 11.40
N GLY A 482 19.18 -26.41 12.01
CA GLY A 482 17.87 -25.78 11.86
C GLY A 482 17.88 -24.70 10.79
N TYR A 483 16.74 -24.09 10.45
CA TYR A 483 16.73 -22.99 9.48
C TYR A 483 17.32 -21.70 10.07
N ASN A 484 18.14 -21.00 9.30
CA ASN A 484 18.74 -19.72 9.66
C ASN A 484 17.75 -18.56 9.45
N GLY A 485 16.64 -18.58 10.18
CA GLY A 485 15.91 -17.36 10.52
C GLY A 485 15.17 -16.60 9.41
N GLY A 486 14.83 -17.19 8.26
CA GLY A 486 13.88 -16.52 7.37
C GLY A 486 13.70 -17.03 5.94
N ASP A 487 13.88 -18.31 5.69
CA ASP A 487 13.92 -18.84 4.31
C ASP A 487 12.66 -19.63 3.92
N MET A 488 11.73 -19.85 4.85
CA MET A 488 10.49 -20.56 4.52
C MET A 488 9.56 -19.67 3.71
N GLU A 489 9.25 -20.07 2.48
CA GLU A 489 8.43 -19.25 1.60
C GLU A 489 6.93 -19.28 1.95
N HIS A 490 6.25 -18.19 1.60
CA HIS A 490 4.79 -18.12 1.52
C HIS A 490 4.22 -19.19 0.58
N THR A 491 2.93 -19.49 0.72
CA THR A 491 2.22 -20.37 -0.21
C THR A 491 0.99 -19.70 -0.83
N GLY A 492 0.65 -20.11 -2.06
CA GLY A 492 -0.45 -19.52 -2.85
C GLY A 492 -1.84 -20.10 -2.57
N THR A 493 -2.00 -20.80 -1.44
CA THR A 493 -3.26 -21.45 -1.07
C THR A 493 -4.30 -20.38 -0.72
N GLN A 494 -5.55 -20.56 -1.18
CA GLN A 494 -6.66 -19.73 -0.69
C GLN A 494 -6.82 -19.90 0.83
N LEU A 495 -7.24 -18.87 1.53
CA LEU A 495 -7.29 -18.90 3.00
C LEU A 495 -8.58 -18.31 3.55
N ARG A 496 -8.88 -18.63 4.81
CA ARG A 496 -10.06 -18.16 5.54
C ARG A 496 -10.16 -16.62 5.62
N ILE A 497 -11.35 -16.12 5.30
CA ILE A 497 -11.83 -14.79 5.70
C ILE A 497 -13.13 -14.95 6.48
N ALA A 498 -13.23 -14.26 7.62
CA ALA A 498 -14.41 -14.26 8.48
C ALA A 498 -14.85 -12.83 8.79
N ALA A 499 -16.15 -12.59 8.92
CA ALA A 499 -16.69 -11.28 9.23
C ALA A 499 -17.95 -11.34 10.10
N SER A 500 -18.15 -10.31 10.92
CA SER A 500 -19.29 -10.11 11.80
C SER A 500 -19.77 -8.66 11.76
N GLY A 501 -21.08 -8.44 11.78
CA GLY A 501 -21.70 -7.11 11.68
C GLY A 501 -22.18 -6.73 10.26
N PRO A 502 -22.54 -5.46 10.00
CA PRO A 502 -23.20 -5.05 8.76
C PRO A 502 -22.31 -5.28 7.54
N GLY A 503 -22.74 -6.14 6.62
CA GLY A 503 -21.99 -6.44 5.39
C GLY A 503 -21.22 -7.76 5.41
N ALA A 504 -21.17 -8.45 6.56
CA ALA A 504 -20.43 -9.69 6.75
C ALA A 504 -20.75 -10.79 5.72
N GLN A 505 -21.96 -10.84 5.17
CA GLN A 505 -22.33 -11.83 4.15
C GLN A 505 -21.47 -11.77 2.87
N ARG A 506 -20.76 -10.65 2.63
CA ARG A 506 -19.88 -10.49 1.47
C ARG A 506 -18.62 -11.34 1.54
N VAL A 507 -18.24 -11.87 2.71
CA VAL A 507 -17.08 -12.76 2.79
C VAL A 507 -17.44 -14.24 2.58
N ILE A 508 -18.72 -14.56 2.41
CA ILE A 508 -19.19 -15.93 2.23
C ILE A 508 -18.82 -16.46 0.83
N GLY A 509 -18.36 -17.71 0.77
CA GLY A 509 -18.00 -18.39 -0.46
C GLY A 509 -16.57 -18.06 -0.90
N LEU A 510 -16.35 -18.03 -2.21
CA LEU A 510 -15.05 -17.72 -2.81
C LEU A 510 -15.00 -16.28 -3.32
N THR A 511 -14.19 -15.44 -2.69
CA THR A 511 -13.94 -14.05 -3.10
C THR A 511 -12.49 -13.86 -3.56
N ASP A 512 -12.14 -12.66 -4.03
CA ASP A 512 -10.75 -12.24 -4.19
C ASP A 512 -10.38 -11.26 -3.07
N GLN A 513 -9.10 -11.16 -2.73
CA GLN A 513 -8.62 -10.18 -1.74
C GLN A 513 -9.02 -8.73 -2.08
N THR A 514 -9.17 -8.40 -3.36
CA THR A 514 -9.71 -7.10 -3.78
C THR A 514 -11.18 -6.88 -3.39
N ASP A 515 -12.01 -7.93 -3.26
CA ASP A 515 -13.39 -7.79 -2.78
C ASP A 515 -13.43 -7.29 -1.32
N ASN A 516 -12.35 -7.47 -0.55
CA ASN A 516 -12.26 -6.95 0.81
C ASN A 516 -12.23 -5.41 0.83
N PHE A 517 -11.55 -4.75 -0.14
CA PHE A 517 -11.63 -3.30 -0.34
C PHE A 517 -13.08 -2.85 -0.50
N TYR A 518 -13.83 -3.48 -1.40
CA TYR A 518 -15.22 -3.11 -1.68
C TYR A 518 -16.15 -3.42 -0.50
N THR A 519 -15.82 -4.44 0.30
CA THR A 519 -16.54 -4.78 1.52
C THR A 519 -16.33 -3.72 2.58
N ILE A 520 -15.11 -3.26 2.81
CA ILE A 520 -14.80 -2.21 3.79
C ILE A 520 -15.32 -0.85 3.31
N ALA A 521 -14.91 -0.41 2.12
CA ALA A 521 -15.27 0.87 1.55
C ALA A 521 -16.79 0.99 1.33
N GLY A 522 -17.44 -0.09 0.87
CA GLY A 522 -18.89 -0.13 0.70
C GLY A 522 -19.65 0.00 2.02
N ALA A 523 -19.18 -0.66 3.09
CA ALA A 523 -19.78 -0.59 4.41
C ALA A 523 -19.64 0.81 5.01
N LEU A 524 -18.45 1.40 4.90
CA LEU A 524 -18.17 2.76 5.37
C LEU A 524 -18.80 3.87 4.50
N GLY A 525 -19.22 3.53 3.27
CA GLY A 525 -19.78 4.50 2.32
C GLY A 525 -18.74 5.42 1.69
N LEU A 526 -17.57 4.86 1.40
CA LEU A 526 -16.49 5.54 0.71
C LEU A 526 -16.66 5.49 -0.81
N ALA A 527 -15.84 6.26 -1.53
CA ALA A 527 -15.78 6.25 -2.98
C ALA A 527 -15.13 4.95 -3.51
N THR A 528 -15.96 3.99 -3.93
CA THR A 528 -15.50 2.66 -4.38
C THR A 528 -15.21 2.54 -5.86
N SER A 529 -15.65 3.49 -6.70
CA SER A 529 -15.41 3.48 -8.14
C SER A 529 -14.37 4.53 -8.51
N THR A 530 -13.63 4.29 -9.59
CA THR A 530 -12.68 5.26 -10.14
C THR A 530 -13.34 6.63 -10.37
N GLU A 531 -14.56 6.67 -10.91
CA GLU A 531 -15.29 7.92 -11.13
C GLU A 531 -15.60 8.64 -9.82
N SER A 532 -16.11 7.91 -8.81
CA SER A 532 -16.41 8.50 -7.50
C SER A 532 -15.15 8.98 -6.77
N GLN A 533 -14.01 8.31 -6.98
CA GLN A 533 -12.73 8.73 -6.40
C GLN A 533 -12.23 10.01 -7.05
N LYS A 534 -12.25 10.09 -8.39
CA LYS A 534 -11.87 11.32 -9.11
C LYS A 534 -12.75 12.52 -8.74
N ALA A 535 -14.04 12.28 -8.49
CA ALA A 535 -14.98 13.33 -8.07
C ALA A 535 -14.64 13.94 -6.71
N LEU A 536 -13.84 13.28 -5.87
CA LEU A 536 -13.37 13.84 -4.60
C LEU A 536 -12.49 15.10 -4.80
N SER A 537 -11.99 15.33 -6.02
CA SER A 537 -11.21 16.52 -6.40
C SER A 537 -12.04 17.62 -7.11
N ASP A 538 -13.37 17.45 -7.26
CA ASP A 538 -14.22 18.40 -8.01
C ASP A 538 -14.27 19.81 -7.40
N ASN A 539 -13.99 19.93 -6.10
CA ASN A 539 -14.02 21.18 -5.35
C ASN A 539 -12.62 21.70 -5.00
N GLY A 540 -11.57 21.18 -5.67
CA GLY A 540 -10.20 21.59 -5.43
C GLY A 540 -10.00 23.10 -5.58
N THR A 541 -9.16 23.68 -4.72
CA THR A 541 -8.81 25.10 -4.78
C THR A 541 -7.31 25.30 -4.60
N VAL A 542 -6.80 26.40 -5.15
CA VAL A 542 -5.42 26.83 -4.99
C VAL A 542 -5.43 28.29 -4.56
N LYS A 543 -4.77 28.62 -3.46
CA LYS A 543 -4.59 30.00 -2.99
C LYS A 543 -3.10 30.32 -2.98
N VAL A 544 -2.72 31.38 -3.69
CA VAL A 544 -1.35 31.87 -3.70
C VAL A 544 -1.22 32.96 -2.64
N SER A 545 -0.25 32.80 -1.75
CA SER A 545 0.00 33.70 -0.62
C SER A 545 1.43 34.23 -0.68
N ALA A 546 1.63 35.43 -0.15
CA ALA A 546 2.95 36.06 -0.01
C ALA A 546 3.17 36.49 1.44
N ALA A 547 4.24 36.00 2.06
CA ALA A 547 4.65 36.35 3.41
C ALA A 547 6.18 36.40 3.51
N ASP A 548 6.71 37.48 4.08
CA ASP A 548 8.15 37.68 4.30
C ASP A 548 9.03 37.43 3.06
N GLY A 549 8.56 37.85 1.89
CA GLY A 549 9.26 37.67 0.60
C GLY A 549 9.23 36.25 0.04
N LYS A 550 8.51 35.31 0.69
CA LYS A 550 8.26 33.96 0.20
C LYS A 550 6.86 33.84 -0.37
N PHE A 551 6.74 33.03 -1.42
CA PHE A 551 5.50 32.75 -2.11
C PHE A 551 5.15 31.28 -1.93
N THR A 552 3.92 30.99 -1.52
CA THR A 552 3.40 29.63 -1.37
C THR A 552 2.06 29.50 -2.08
N ALA A 553 1.76 28.29 -2.53
CA ALA A 553 0.43 27.93 -2.98
C ALA A 553 -0.15 26.88 -2.04
N ASP A 554 -1.25 27.21 -1.39
CA ASP A 554 -2.02 26.32 -0.54
C ASP A 554 -3.05 25.60 -1.41
N VAL A 555 -2.91 24.27 -1.53
CA VAL A 555 -3.78 23.42 -2.35
C VAL A 555 -4.71 22.63 -1.44
N ASP A 556 -6.02 22.86 -1.58
CA ASP A 556 -7.07 22.22 -0.78
C ASP A 556 -8.02 21.42 -1.68
N GLY A 557 -8.60 20.33 -1.16
CA GLY A 557 -9.74 19.66 -1.79
C GLY A 557 -9.42 18.79 -3.00
N PHE A 558 -8.16 18.38 -3.18
CA PHE A 558 -7.72 17.39 -4.18
C PHE A 558 -7.73 15.96 -3.61
N ASN A 559 -8.79 15.59 -2.89
CA ASN A 559 -8.85 14.32 -2.15
C ASN A 559 -9.01 13.07 -3.05
N GLY A 560 -9.19 13.26 -4.36
CA GLY A 560 -9.23 12.21 -5.37
C GLY A 560 -7.87 11.90 -5.98
N ASP A 561 -6.80 12.45 -5.41
CA ASP A 561 -5.43 12.37 -5.91
C ASP A 561 -4.48 12.05 -4.75
N ALA A 562 -3.51 11.18 -4.99
CA ALA A 562 -2.38 10.99 -4.07
C ALA A 562 -1.19 11.89 -4.42
N VAL A 563 -1.11 12.34 -5.68
CA VAL A 563 0.02 13.13 -6.18
C VAL A 563 -0.50 14.31 -7.01
N LEU A 564 0.08 15.48 -6.77
CA LEU A 564 -0.10 16.67 -7.60
C LEU A 564 1.13 16.88 -8.49
N SER A 565 0.89 17.43 -9.68
CA SER A 565 1.91 18.15 -10.44
C SER A 565 1.62 19.65 -10.45
N TYR A 566 2.66 20.47 -10.57
CA TYR A 566 2.50 21.90 -10.77
C TYR A 566 3.47 22.44 -11.83
N GLU A 567 3.07 23.52 -12.49
CA GLU A 567 3.89 24.31 -13.39
C GLU A 567 3.65 25.79 -13.14
N LEU A 568 4.74 26.54 -12.88
CA LEU A 568 4.77 27.97 -12.70
C LEU A 568 5.43 28.61 -13.92
N LYS A 569 4.71 29.46 -14.65
CA LYS A 569 5.21 30.21 -15.81
C LYS A 569 5.27 31.70 -15.53
N ASP A 570 6.24 32.38 -16.15
CA ASP A 570 6.26 33.84 -16.21
C ASP A 570 5.30 34.38 -17.29
N LYS A 571 5.18 35.71 -17.37
CA LYS A 571 4.37 36.40 -18.40
C LYS A 571 4.73 36.09 -19.86
N ASN A 572 5.89 35.52 -20.13
CA ASN A 572 6.33 35.12 -21.47
C ASN A 572 6.11 33.63 -21.73
N ASP A 573 5.29 32.96 -20.89
CA ASP A 573 5.04 31.52 -20.89
C ASP A 573 6.30 30.65 -20.67
N LYS A 574 7.38 31.21 -20.12
CA LYS A 574 8.57 30.46 -19.75
C LYS A 574 8.36 29.78 -18.40
N THR A 575 8.62 28.47 -18.32
CA THR A 575 8.59 27.72 -17.06
C THR A 575 9.69 28.20 -16.11
N VAL A 576 9.27 28.66 -14.94
CA VAL A 576 10.11 29.18 -13.84
C VAL A 576 10.38 28.10 -12.82
N ALA A 577 9.34 27.34 -12.46
CA ALA A 577 9.42 26.18 -11.59
C ALA A 577 8.36 25.14 -12.00
N ALA A 578 8.63 23.87 -11.76
CA ALA A 578 7.68 22.79 -11.95
C ALA A 578 8.01 21.62 -11.03
N SER A 579 7.01 20.85 -10.64
CA SER A 579 7.21 19.57 -9.95
C SER A 579 7.91 18.56 -10.86
N ASP A 580 8.70 17.65 -10.29
CA ASP A 580 9.19 16.50 -11.06
C ASP A 580 8.01 15.65 -11.56
N SER A 581 8.12 15.16 -12.80
CA SER A 581 7.11 14.34 -13.44
C SER A 581 7.73 13.12 -14.13
N SER A 582 8.95 12.75 -13.74
CA SER A 582 9.72 11.68 -14.37
C SER A 582 9.09 10.30 -14.18
N THR A 583 8.39 10.10 -13.06
CA THR A 583 7.65 8.86 -12.74
C THR A 583 6.26 9.21 -12.17
N PRO A 584 5.32 8.26 -12.06
CA PRO A 584 4.04 8.50 -11.37
C PRO A 584 4.19 8.79 -9.86
N LEU A 585 5.29 8.35 -9.25
CA LEU A 585 5.65 8.61 -7.85
C LEU A 585 6.43 9.92 -7.64
N SER A 586 6.61 10.69 -8.72
CA SER A 586 7.19 12.02 -8.71
C SER A 586 6.14 13.11 -8.51
N GLY A 587 6.46 14.18 -7.81
CA GLY A 587 5.59 15.34 -7.64
C GLY A 587 5.36 15.70 -6.18
N VAL A 588 4.19 16.25 -5.88
CA VAL A 588 3.84 16.69 -4.52
C VAL A 588 2.84 15.71 -3.93
N ARG A 589 3.17 15.09 -2.79
CA ARG A 589 2.24 14.21 -2.06
C ARG A 589 1.04 15.01 -1.57
N VAL A 590 -0.17 14.53 -1.87
CA VAL A 590 -1.40 15.12 -1.34
C VAL A 590 -1.53 14.76 0.14
N LYS A 591 -1.79 15.78 0.97
CA LYS A 591 -2.21 15.60 2.37
C LYS A 591 -3.74 15.52 2.42
N THR A 592 -4.30 14.31 2.32
CA THR A 592 -5.76 14.12 2.20
C THR A 592 -6.53 14.76 3.36
N ALA A 593 -7.62 15.47 3.01
CA ALA A 593 -8.45 16.29 3.92
C ALA A 593 -7.69 17.40 4.67
N GLN A 594 -6.51 17.78 4.17
CA GLN A 594 -5.67 18.86 4.70
C GLN A 594 -5.16 19.74 3.55
N THR A 595 -4.57 20.87 3.92
CA THR A 595 -3.89 21.75 2.97
C THR A 595 -2.54 21.15 2.56
N THR A 596 -2.30 21.08 1.25
CA THR A 596 -1.02 20.68 0.67
C THR A 596 -0.26 21.94 0.22
N PRO A 597 0.78 22.39 0.96
CA PRO A 597 1.53 23.58 0.59
C PRO A 597 2.53 23.28 -0.54
N ILE A 598 2.69 24.22 -1.47
CA ILE A 598 3.69 24.20 -2.53
C ILE A 598 4.52 25.49 -2.43
N ALA A 599 5.83 25.35 -2.22
CA ALA A 599 6.74 26.48 -2.31
C ALA A 599 6.89 26.92 -3.78
N LEU A 600 6.72 28.22 -4.05
CA LEU A 600 6.83 28.80 -5.38
C LEU A 600 8.21 29.46 -5.56
N ASP A 601 9.25 28.62 -5.63
CA ASP A 601 10.62 29.08 -5.83
C ASP A 601 10.79 29.79 -7.19
N GLY A 602 11.65 30.81 -7.24
CA GLY A 602 11.93 31.58 -8.46
C GLY A 602 10.91 32.69 -8.78
N VAL A 603 9.88 32.87 -7.96
CA VAL A 603 9.02 34.06 -8.01
C VAL A 603 9.84 35.30 -7.66
N THR A 604 9.77 36.31 -8.51
CA THR A 604 10.42 37.61 -8.37
C THR A 604 9.35 38.67 -8.19
N GLU A 605 9.54 39.51 -7.18
CA GLU A 605 8.63 40.62 -6.87
C GLU A 605 8.35 41.53 -8.08
N GLY A 606 7.12 42.02 -8.18
CA GLY A 606 6.64 42.89 -9.27
C GLY A 606 6.32 42.18 -10.58
N SER A 607 6.69 40.90 -10.74
CA SER A 607 6.47 40.12 -11.96
C SER A 607 5.14 39.37 -11.95
N GLU A 608 4.63 39.06 -13.14
CA GLU A 608 3.39 38.30 -13.34
C GLU A 608 3.70 36.83 -13.63
N TYR A 609 2.86 35.96 -13.08
CA TYR A 609 3.00 34.52 -13.14
C TYR A 609 1.67 33.81 -13.38
N LYS A 610 1.76 32.62 -13.96
CA LYS A 610 0.66 31.67 -14.12
C LYS A 610 1.05 30.35 -13.46
N LEU A 611 0.38 30.00 -12.37
CA LEU A 611 0.51 28.71 -11.70
C LEU A 611 -0.59 27.78 -12.19
N THR A 612 -0.23 26.58 -12.62
CA THR A 612 -1.19 25.49 -12.85
C THR A 612 -0.87 24.31 -11.94
N VAL A 613 -1.84 23.86 -11.15
CA VAL A 613 -1.76 22.68 -10.30
C VAL A 613 -2.74 21.63 -10.84
N THR A 614 -2.30 20.38 -10.98
CA THR A 614 -3.09 19.29 -11.54
C THR A 614 -3.02 18.06 -10.63
N GLY A 615 -4.18 17.50 -10.30
CA GLY A 615 -4.28 16.18 -9.66
C GLY A 615 -3.96 15.08 -10.67
N ARG A 616 -3.00 14.20 -10.36
CA ARG A 616 -2.48 13.23 -11.34
C ARG A 616 -3.44 12.07 -11.62
N GLN A 617 -4.28 11.69 -10.66
CA GLN A 617 -5.26 10.60 -10.81
C GLN A 617 -6.59 11.11 -11.36
N SER A 618 -7.06 12.25 -10.85
CA SER A 618 -8.32 12.87 -11.24
C SER A 618 -8.22 13.63 -12.56
N GLY A 619 -7.03 14.16 -12.89
CA GLY A 619 -6.81 15.07 -14.01
C GLY A 619 -7.44 16.45 -13.81
N LYS A 620 -7.99 16.74 -12.62
CA LYS A 620 -8.55 18.05 -12.28
C LYS A 620 -7.44 19.06 -12.14
N ALA A 621 -7.66 20.28 -12.62
CA ALA A 621 -6.64 21.31 -12.60
C ALA A 621 -7.20 22.67 -12.16
N VAL A 622 -6.34 23.45 -11.53
CA VAL A 622 -6.57 24.85 -11.17
C VAL A 622 -5.44 25.68 -11.77
N THR A 623 -5.82 26.73 -12.51
CA THR A 623 -4.88 27.73 -13.00
C THR A 623 -5.14 29.05 -12.27
N VAL A 624 -4.08 29.65 -11.74
CA VAL A 624 -4.10 30.93 -11.02
C VAL A 624 -3.09 31.86 -11.67
N ASP A 625 -3.57 32.95 -12.27
CA ASP A 625 -2.73 34.06 -12.68
C ASP A 625 -2.56 35.02 -11.48
N PHE A 626 -1.34 35.47 -11.22
CA PHE A 626 -1.04 36.39 -10.12
C PHE A 626 0.13 37.32 -10.42
N GLN A 627 0.14 38.48 -9.78
CA GLN A 627 1.29 39.38 -9.77
C GLN A 627 1.95 39.33 -8.40
N ALA A 628 3.25 39.06 -8.37
CA ALA A 628 4.03 39.09 -7.14
C ALA A 628 4.10 40.54 -6.61
N PRO A 629 3.69 40.83 -5.37
CA PRO A 629 3.78 42.18 -4.82
C PRO A 629 5.24 42.67 -4.78
N ALA A 630 5.47 43.98 -4.95
CA ALA A 630 6.79 44.58 -4.79
C ALA A 630 7.13 44.82 -3.31
N ALA A 631 8.37 44.55 -2.87
CA ALA A 631 8.86 44.96 -1.55
C ALA A 631 8.72 46.49 -1.41
N ASN A 632 8.06 46.91 -0.34
CA ASN A 632 7.72 48.31 -0.02
C ASN A 632 6.55 48.92 -0.80
N SER A 633 5.57 48.13 -1.27
CA SER A 633 4.23 48.69 -1.53
C SER A 633 3.60 49.13 -0.20
N ALA A 634 3.88 50.36 0.20
CA ALA A 634 3.18 51.05 1.26
C ALA A 634 1.75 51.32 0.77
N ASP A 635 0.85 50.36 0.94
CA ASP A 635 -0.58 50.65 0.90
C ASP A 635 -1.24 50.24 2.22
N LYS A 636 -1.00 51.08 3.23
CA LYS A 636 -1.93 51.23 4.34
C LYS A 636 -3.20 51.83 3.76
N ASN A 637 -4.27 51.03 3.67
CA ASN A 637 -5.67 51.47 3.58
C ASN A 637 -5.92 52.76 2.78
N ASN A 638 -6.24 52.66 1.49
CA ASN A 638 -7.14 53.65 0.87
C ASN A 638 -8.03 53.00 -0.19
N GLY A 639 -9.34 53.01 0.10
CA GLY A 639 -10.36 52.34 -0.69
C GLY A 639 -10.39 52.75 -2.16
N LYS A 640 -10.15 51.76 -3.04
CA LYS A 640 -10.75 51.64 -4.38
C LYS A 640 -10.81 50.15 -4.76
N PRO A 641 -11.93 49.63 -5.28
CA PRO A 641 -12.05 48.23 -5.63
C PRO A 641 -11.47 47.95 -7.03
N GLY A 642 -10.52 47.00 -7.10
CA GLY A 642 -10.04 46.42 -8.36
C GLY A 642 -8.58 46.76 -8.71
N ALA A 643 -7.63 46.08 -8.05
CA ALA A 643 -6.30 45.66 -8.52
C ALA A 643 -5.47 45.25 -7.28
N GLY A 644 -5.04 43.98 -7.24
CA GLY A 644 -4.11 43.35 -6.29
C GLY A 644 -3.91 44.00 -4.91
N ASN A 645 -4.71 43.61 -3.92
CA ASN A 645 -4.33 43.77 -2.51
C ASN A 645 -4.47 42.42 -1.82
N ALA A 646 -3.41 41.99 -1.14
CA ALA A 646 -3.44 40.82 -0.28
C ALA A 646 -4.58 40.98 0.74
N ASP A 647 -5.37 39.92 0.95
CA ASP A 647 -6.35 39.94 2.03
C ASP A 647 -5.64 39.95 3.40
N LYS A 648 -6.41 40.00 4.50
CA LYS A 648 -5.86 40.05 5.86
C LYS A 648 -4.96 38.85 6.22
N ASN A 649 -4.94 37.81 5.38
CA ASN A 649 -4.17 36.58 5.55
C ASN A 649 -3.02 36.44 4.54
N GLY A 650 -2.74 37.47 3.72
CA GLY A 650 -1.62 37.45 2.77
C GLY A 650 -1.94 36.77 1.43
N VAL A 651 -3.19 36.38 1.18
CA VAL A 651 -3.60 35.73 -0.07
C VAL A 651 -3.66 36.77 -1.19
N ILE A 652 -2.90 36.56 -2.26
CA ILE A 652 -2.77 37.49 -3.39
C ILE A 652 -3.55 37.03 -4.63
N ALA A 653 -3.80 35.73 -4.77
CA ALA A 653 -4.62 35.17 -5.84
C ALA A 653 -5.22 33.84 -5.42
N SER A 654 -6.33 33.45 -6.07
CA SER A 654 -6.90 32.13 -5.84
C SER A 654 -7.63 31.63 -7.08
N GLY A 655 -7.75 30.31 -7.17
CA GLY A 655 -8.53 29.61 -8.19
C GLY A 655 -9.21 28.39 -7.62
N LYS A 656 -10.16 27.86 -8.38
CA LYS A 656 -10.87 26.62 -8.08
C LYS A 656 -10.92 25.74 -9.32
N VAL A 657 -11.16 24.45 -9.13
CA VAL A 657 -11.26 23.49 -10.22
C VAL A 657 -12.34 23.96 -11.19
N ASN A 658 -11.96 24.07 -12.45
CA ASN A 658 -12.86 24.53 -13.50
C ASN A 658 -13.47 23.31 -14.21
N ASN A 659 -14.69 22.95 -13.82
CA ASN A 659 -15.42 21.82 -14.40
C ASN A 659 -15.82 22.04 -15.89
N ASP A 660 -15.65 23.26 -16.43
CA ASP A 660 -15.92 23.59 -17.84
C ASP A 660 -14.79 23.23 -18.81
N THR A 661 -13.68 22.71 -18.30
CA THR A 661 -12.66 22.12 -19.16
C THR A 661 -13.06 20.68 -19.48
N LYS A 662 -13.58 20.46 -20.71
CA LYS A 662 -13.38 19.16 -21.37
C LYS A 662 -11.92 18.79 -21.13
N ALA A 663 -11.68 17.65 -20.47
CA ALA A 663 -10.36 17.17 -20.10
C ALA A 663 -9.31 17.72 -21.07
N GLY A 664 -8.56 18.73 -20.62
CA GLY A 664 -7.51 19.32 -21.43
C GLY A 664 -6.59 18.19 -21.88
N PRO A 665 -5.92 18.31 -23.04
CA PRO A 665 -5.26 17.18 -23.69
C PRO A 665 -4.25 16.45 -22.79
N PHE A 666 -3.88 16.99 -21.63
CA PHE A 666 -2.97 16.40 -20.64
C PHE A 666 -3.61 15.38 -19.67
N GLY A 667 -4.92 15.41 -19.41
CA GLY A 667 -5.60 14.46 -18.50
C GLY A 667 -5.77 13.05 -19.09
N ALA A 668 -5.77 12.94 -20.43
CA ALA A 668 -5.69 11.66 -21.15
C ALA A 668 -4.31 11.41 -21.78
N ALA A 669 -3.46 12.44 -21.93
CA ALA A 669 -2.14 12.29 -22.56
C ALA A 669 -0.98 12.07 -21.58
N LEU A 670 -1.11 12.24 -20.27
CA LEU A 670 -0.03 11.84 -19.35
C LEU A 670 -0.10 10.39 -18.89
N LEU A 671 -1.23 9.72 -19.10
CA LEU A 671 -1.32 8.25 -19.09
C LEU A 671 -0.97 7.61 -20.45
N GLY A 672 -0.52 8.40 -21.44
CA GLY A 672 -0.33 7.88 -22.81
C GLY A 672 0.57 8.67 -23.77
N LYS A 673 1.34 9.68 -23.35
CA LYS A 673 2.30 10.39 -24.22
C LYS A 673 3.66 10.72 -23.62
N THR A 674 3.87 10.82 -22.31
CA THR A 674 5.23 10.87 -21.75
C THR A 674 5.79 9.46 -21.59
N GLY A 675 4.98 8.53 -21.08
CA GLY A 675 5.24 7.10 -21.15
C GLY A 675 5.48 6.66 -22.58
N THR A 676 4.74 7.16 -23.56
CA THR A 676 4.83 6.80 -24.98
C THR A 676 5.80 7.62 -25.81
N ALA A 677 6.26 8.81 -25.39
CA ALA A 677 7.36 9.50 -26.05
C ALA A 677 8.71 9.00 -25.51
N VAL A 678 8.78 8.64 -24.23
CA VAL A 678 9.92 7.94 -23.63
C VAL A 678 9.94 6.47 -24.05
N LEU A 679 8.79 5.75 -24.10
CA LEU A 679 8.68 4.43 -24.75
C LEU A 679 8.87 4.54 -26.25
N ALA A 680 8.31 5.49 -26.99
CA ALA A 680 8.52 5.55 -28.45
C ALA A 680 9.96 5.91 -28.78
N ALA A 681 10.63 6.75 -27.99
CA ALA A 681 12.06 6.97 -28.12
C ALA A 681 12.86 5.71 -27.74
N ALA A 682 12.55 5.05 -26.62
CA ALA A 682 13.23 3.83 -26.18
C ALA A 682 12.99 2.63 -27.11
N VAL A 683 11.78 2.49 -27.65
CA VAL A 683 11.35 1.46 -28.62
C VAL A 683 11.89 1.77 -30.01
N ALA A 684 11.97 3.03 -30.44
CA ALA A 684 12.65 3.40 -31.69
C ALA A 684 14.16 3.15 -31.60
N ILE A 685 14.79 3.46 -30.45
CA ILE A 685 16.20 3.15 -30.19
C ILE A 685 16.43 1.63 -30.13
N ALA A 686 15.55 0.87 -29.46
CA ALA A 686 15.63 -0.59 -29.40
C ALA A 686 15.38 -1.26 -30.77
N MET A 687 14.46 -0.74 -31.58
CA MET A 687 14.27 -1.21 -32.96
C MET A 687 15.47 -0.87 -33.85
N LEU A 688 16.08 0.31 -33.70
CA LEU A 688 17.31 0.66 -34.42
C LEU A 688 18.49 -0.24 -34.02
N VAL A 689 18.60 -0.61 -32.75
CA VAL A 689 19.61 -1.56 -32.24
C VAL A 689 19.32 -2.98 -32.75
N ALA A 690 18.07 -3.45 -32.75
CA ALA A 690 17.68 -4.75 -33.27
C ALA A 690 17.89 -4.86 -34.79
N VAL A 691 17.57 -3.81 -35.55
CA VAL A 691 17.86 -3.71 -36.98
C VAL A 691 19.37 -3.66 -37.24
N ALA A 692 20.15 -2.94 -36.43
CA ALA A 692 21.60 -2.93 -36.53
C ALA A 692 22.21 -4.32 -36.23
N MET A 693 21.68 -5.07 -35.26
CA MET A 693 22.10 -6.45 -34.98
C MET A 693 21.70 -7.43 -36.09
N LEU A 694 20.52 -7.29 -36.69
CA LEU A 694 20.07 -8.07 -37.85
C LEU A 694 20.92 -7.79 -39.09
N ILE A 695 21.31 -6.53 -39.32
CA ILE A 695 22.23 -6.15 -40.41
C ILE A 695 23.63 -6.70 -40.15
N LYS A 696 24.11 -6.70 -38.89
CA LYS A 696 25.42 -7.22 -38.50
C LYS A 696 25.50 -8.75 -38.62
N THR A 697 24.43 -9.47 -38.24
CA THR A 697 24.31 -10.93 -38.40
C THR A 697 24.11 -11.33 -39.86
N ALA A 698 23.34 -10.56 -40.64
CA ALA A 698 23.22 -10.78 -42.09
C ALA A 698 24.52 -10.48 -42.85
N LYS A 699 25.34 -9.51 -42.42
CA LYS A 699 26.69 -9.27 -42.96
C LYS A 699 27.68 -10.38 -42.58
N ALA A 700 27.62 -10.88 -41.34
CA ALA A 700 28.44 -12.02 -40.92
C ALA A 700 28.09 -13.29 -41.72
N ALA A 701 26.80 -13.58 -41.90
CA ALA A 701 26.33 -14.72 -42.70
C ALA A 701 26.62 -14.60 -44.22
N LYS A 702 27.00 -13.42 -44.71
CA LYS A 702 27.37 -13.17 -46.11
C LYS A 702 28.89 -13.24 -46.34
N ASN A 703 29.69 -13.19 -45.27
CA ASN A 703 31.14 -13.38 -45.33
C ASN A 703 31.58 -14.85 -45.11
N ASP A 704 30.66 -15.71 -44.64
CA ASP A 704 30.86 -17.16 -44.48
C ASP A 704 30.19 -17.98 -45.63
N ARG A 705 30.05 -17.39 -46.83
CA ARG A 705 29.58 -18.09 -48.04
C ARG A 705 30.45 -17.83 -49.25
#